data_AF-A0A1W2FRS0-F1
#
_entry.id   AF-A0A1W2FRS0-F1
#
_cell.length_a   1.000
_cell.length_b   1.000
_cell.length_c   1.000
_cell.angle_alpha   90.00
_cell.angle_beta   90.00
_cell.angle_gamma   90.00
#
_symmetry.space_group_name_H-M   'P 1'
#
loop_
_entity.id
_entity.type
_entity.pdbx_description
1 polymer ?
#
loop_
_entity_poly.entity_id
_entity_poly.type
_entity_poly.pdbx_seq_one_letter_code
_entity_poly.pdbx_strand_id
1 'polypeptide(L)'
;MTTFSPVRTGVLPAGLLTEDLGGHPETVAFLRELARVRRLPLSVPLAFNALAFRFDLDRGKYTSDLVETGELPVIAADQVIAPMPVGATARLDTGGEPVLCEVVFRHGEHPALDPDGKCPPWLSGAPAAAVGPGRAEGAGRTAEGVVLKERLVVDATALGSGQPNRLRRLFGGTLNPDGHLVVRSAYVDDEQAELDDVRLFVSHLLRQRTAEVREALRPVGPVADDHKLADTLHRVFDALATLLDATGLLRWREMYLHPETYEQWFAGDEDTRGVDPADVDQFSRLLASACLPVEGRRFGGVAARPAYLAIGPALRESIRDPEDPDLPTDALRGPRYATTLVCAQLYLVEKLSQGQPGVITLRGKEVHVRLDDAWQGAGVWRAELSESIAGELRDQVDLPLALGWLGSAEPARVEHEESTSDESAELGAIPSPRFAEADTEELLEQSDGVVARDRWVDDTTLAWQFYLGPRHSRGGVLPLTPKVAEEMRAVLPPEGDLQLDISHPGTELDPAHRRQRVRFDGRRLHGVQWPDSMFLGIRLTASWCADSFQVKATSTALETPVDVEGIPIDYEFDAAVLLRYLADPVDLEDTGEVLSMPVLRGMFSRLGLRVGQGAPELFVPLTTLVREVTTRAQSICVPVPTVQAVCAAVGELVAEEGTVRVDWRVLLSNDDGQGDWLTPRRRCEPDWEWQADSCSRAEPIAADLAVVLSLHPSPADRPCRAPALDSGVSRSDEDFLRRGHLRSLPSGRSPKQRELAIRYAKSIGLDPATISPQITYVSESGSSARKRSVHSVG
;
A
#
# COMPACT_ATOMS: atom_id res chain seq x y z
N MET A 1 -12.05 -55.44 -0.65
CA MET A 1 -12.16 -54.05 -0.16
C MET A 1 -12.25 -53.17 -1.40
N THR A 2 -13.47 -52.80 -1.73
CA THR A 2 -13.84 -52.05 -2.94
C THR A 2 -13.61 -50.57 -2.64
N THR A 3 -12.71 -49.94 -3.38
CA THR A 3 -12.46 -48.49 -3.32
C THR A 3 -13.71 -47.77 -3.82
N PHE A 4 -14.40 -47.09 -2.90
CA PHE A 4 -15.50 -46.19 -3.23
C PHE A 4 -14.91 -44.93 -3.86
N SER A 5 -15.22 -44.68 -5.12
CA SER A 5 -14.92 -43.38 -5.75
C SER A 5 -16.01 -42.38 -5.31
N PRO A 6 -15.67 -41.30 -4.58
CA PRO A 6 -16.64 -40.36 -3.98
C PRO A 6 -17.46 -39.58 -5.01
N VAL A 7 -17.03 -39.56 -6.28
CA VAL A 7 -17.79 -38.91 -7.38
C VAL A 7 -19.15 -39.59 -7.63
N ARG A 8 -19.35 -40.84 -7.18
CA ARG A 8 -20.63 -41.57 -7.37
C ARG A 8 -21.74 -41.22 -6.38
N THR A 9 -21.44 -40.53 -5.28
CA THR A 9 -22.44 -40.25 -4.21
C THR A 9 -22.92 -38.80 -4.17
N GLY A 10 -22.50 -37.93 -5.09
CA GLY A 10 -22.90 -36.51 -5.16
C GLY A 10 -22.43 -35.64 -3.98
N VAL A 11 -22.00 -36.26 -2.89
CA VAL A 11 -21.57 -35.65 -1.63
C VAL A 11 -20.20 -36.22 -1.27
N LEU A 12 -19.23 -35.34 -1.00
CA LEU A 12 -17.94 -35.74 -0.44
C LEU A 12 -18.11 -36.32 0.98
N PRO A 13 -17.30 -37.32 1.38
CA PRO A 13 -17.27 -37.82 2.75
C PRO A 13 -17.02 -36.70 3.77
N ALA A 14 -17.61 -36.81 4.95
CA ALA A 14 -17.38 -35.86 6.03
C ALA A 14 -15.89 -35.84 6.43
N GLY A 15 -15.34 -34.63 6.65
CA GLY A 15 -14.01 -34.44 7.23
C GLY A 15 -12.86 -34.33 6.21
N LEU A 16 -13.05 -33.62 5.10
CA LEU A 16 -11.95 -33.30 4.16
C LEU A 16 -11.18 -32.02 4.49
N LEU A 17 -11.78 -31.10 5.26
CA LEU A 17 -11.02 -30.06 5.95
C LEU A 17 -10.22 -30.74 7.08
N THR A 18 -9.07 -31.32 6.72
CA THR A 18 -8.10 -31.93 7.64
C THR A 18 -6.80 -31.15 7.60
N GLU A 19 -5.86 -31.50 8.48
CA GLU A 19 -4.50 -30.96 8.44
C GLU A 19 -3.77 -31.23 7.10
N ASP A 20 -4.19 -32.24 6.33
CA ASP A 20 -3.56 -32.65 5.05
C ASP A 20 -4.42 -32.31 3.82
N LEU A 21 -5.16 -31.19 3.88
CA LEU A 21 -6.07 -30.76 2.82
C LEU A 21 -5.38 -30.74 1.43
N GLY A 22 -4.11 -30.37 1.36
CA GLY A 22 -3.30 -30.32 0.12
C GLY A 22 -3.00 -31.68 -0.53
N GLY A 23 -3.22 -32.80 0.16
CA GLY A 23 -2.90 -34.16 -0.30
C GLY A 23 -4.04 -34.94 -0.96
N HIS A 24 -5.19 -34.32 -1.22
CA HIS A 24 -6.43 -35.04 -1.59
C HIS A 24 -6.86 -34.85 -3.06
N PRO A 25 -6.53 -35.79 -3.97
CA PRO A 25 -7.05 -35.81 -5.35
C PRO A 25 -8.58 -35.80 -5.46
N GLU A 26 -9.26 -36.34 -4.44
CA GLU A 26 -10.73 -36.36 -4.36
C GLU A 26 -11.30 -34.94 -4.17
N THR A 27 -10.61 -34.08 -3.43
CA THR A 27 -11.00 -32.66 -3.25
C THR A 27 -10.85 -31.90 -4.56
N VAL A 28 -9.76 -32.12 -5.29
CA VAL A 28 -9.55 -31.50 -6.62
C VAL A 28 -10.66 -31.92 -7.59
N ALA A 29 -10.97 -33.22 -7.65
CA ALA A 29 -12.04 -33.73 -8.51
C ALA A 29 -13.42 -33.15 -8.13
N PHE A 30 -13.71 -33.04 -6.83
CA PHE A 30 -14.94 -32.42 -6.36
C PHE A 30 -15.02 -30.93 -6.68
N LEU A 31 -13.97 -30.15 -6.43
CA LEU A 31 -13.97 -28.70 -6.69
C LEU A 31 -14.15 -28.40 -8.18
N ARG A 32 -13.54 -29.21 -9.05
CA ARG A 32 -13.76 -29.13 -10.50
C ARG A 32 -15.22 -29.41 -10.86
N GLU A 33 -15.79 -30.47 -10.29
CA GLU A 33 -17.18 -30.84 -10.54
C GLU A 33 -18.18 -29.84 -9.93
N LEU A 34 -17.86 -29.24 -8.80
CA LEU A 34 -18.62 -28.16 -8.17
C LEU A 34 -18.73 -26.95 -9.09
N ALA A 35 -17.63 -26.52 -9.70
CA ALA A 35 -17.63 -25.43 -10.67
C ALA A 35 -18.55 -25.75 -11.87
N ARG A 36 -18.50 -27.01 -12.35
CA ARG A 36 -19.33 -27.50 -13.45
C ARG A 36 -20.82 -27.51 -13.10
N VAL A 37 -21.18 -28.03 -11.92
CA VAL A 37 -22.57 -28.14 -11.44
C VAL A 37 -23.17 -26.77 -11.12
N ARG A 38 -22.43 -25.90 -10.43
CA ARG A 38 -22.93 -24.55 -10.06
C ARG A 38 -23.05 -23.64 -11.28
N ARG A 39 -22.29 -23.88 -12.36
CA ARG A 39 -22.20 -22.99 -13.54
C ARG A 39 -21.91 -21.52 -13.18
N LEU A 40 -21.24 -21.32 -12.04
CA LEU A 40 -20.78 -20.04 -11.51
C LEU A 40 -19.28 -20.14 -11.26
N PRO A 41 -18.51 -19.04 -11.40
CA PRO A 41 -17.11 -19.05 -11.04
C PRO A 41 -16.97 -19.30 -9.53
N LEU A 42 -16.04 -20.15 -9.14
CA LEU A 42 -15.69 -20.38 -7.74
C LEU A 42 -14.64 -19.37 -7.30
N SER A 43 -14.71 -18.95 -6.05
CA SER A 43 -13.60 -18.31 -5.35
C SER A 43 -13.17 -19.20 -4.18
N VAL A 44 -12.04 -18.90 -3.55
CA VAL A 44 -11.60 -19.60 -2.34
C VAL A 44 -12.70 -19.59 -1.25
N PRO A 45 -13.38 -18.46 -0.95
CA PRO A 45 -14.55 -18.45 -0.06
C PRO A 45 -15.68 -19.41 -0.45
N LEU A 46 -16.05 -19.47 -1.74
CA LEU A 46 -17.13 -20.36 -2.20
C LEU A 46 -16.72 -21.83 -2.13
N ALA A 47 -15.46 -22.15 -2.44
CA ALA A 47 -14.89 -23.48 -2.28
C ALA A 47 -14.85 -23.91 -0.81
N PHE A 48 -14.44 -23.00 0.08
CA PHE A 48 -14.49 -23.22 1.52
C PHE A 48 -15.91 -23.53 1.98
N ASN A 49 -16.90 -22.71 1.62
CA ASN A 49 -18.31 -22.96 1.98
C ASN A 49 -18.79 -24.32 1.48
N ALA A 50 -18.41 -24.71 0.25
CA ALA A 50 -18.80 -25.99 -0.30
C ALA A 50 -18.27 -27.19 0.49
N LEU A 51 -17.04 -27.09 0.99
CA LEU A 51 -16.42 -28.15 1.80
C LEU A 51 -16.91 -28.09 3.27
N ALA A 52 -16.95 -26.90 3.86
CA ALA A 52 -17.34 -26.66 5.25
C ALA A 52 -18.82 -26.99 5.49
N PHE A 53 -19.71 -26.52 4.61
CA PHE A 53 -21.16 -26.67 4.72
C PHE A 53 -21.74 -27.78 3.83
N ARG A 54 -20.86 -28.63 3.28
CA ARG A 54 -21.20 -29.87 2.56
C ARG A 54 -22.18 -29.64 1.42
N PHE A 55 -21.70 -29.02 0.36
CA PHE A 55 -22.47 -28.86 -0.86
C PHE A 55 -22.77 -30.21 -1.52
N ASP A 56 -24.04 -30.44 -1.85
CA ASP A 56 -24.53 -31.60 -2.58
C ASP A 56 -24.51 -31.31 -4.08
N LEU A 57 -23.68 -32.01 -4.83
CA LEU A 57 -23.60 -31.87 -6.29
C LEU A 57 -24.87 -32.37 -6.98
N ASP A 58 -25.59 -33.35 -6.41
CA ASP A 58 -26.81 -33.89 -7.01
C ASP A 58 -28.00 -32.94 -6.78
N ARG A 59 -28.04 -32.30 -5.60
CA ARG A 59 -29.13 -31.37 -5.25
C ARG A 59 -28.84 -29.91 -5.59
N GLY A 60 -27.59 -29.57 -5.90
CA GLY A 60 -27.15 -28.20 -6.18
C GLY A 60 -27.30 -27.26 -4.98
N LYS A 61 -27.18 -27.76 -3.74
CA LYS A 61 -27.36 -26.96 -2.52
C LYS A 61 -26.57 -27.51 -1.34
N TYR A 62 -26.34 -26.69 -0.33
CA TYR A 62 -25.77 -27.13 0.95
C TYR A 62 -26.69 -28.15 1.64
N THR A 63 -26.10 -29.21 2.18
CA THR A 63 -26.83 -30.26 2.92
C THR A 63 -26.94 -29.98 4.42
N SER A 64 -26.16 -29.04 4.93
CA SER A 64 -25.81 -28.99 6.33
C SER A 64 -26.79 -28.18 7.18
N ASP A 65 -27.16 -28.78 8.31
CA ASP A 65 -27.74 -28.17 9.51
C ASP A 65 -26.79 -27.20 10.23
N LEU A 66 -25.52 -27.12 9.82
CA LEU A 66 -24.52 -26.22 10.41
C LEU A 66 -24.76 -24.75 10.06
N VAL A 67 -25.53 -24.45 9.01
CA VAL A 67 -25.88 -23.08 8.66
C VAL A 67 -27.09 -22.66 9.49
N GLU A 68 -26.88 -21.90 10.56
CA GLU A 68 -27.97 -21.33 11.34
C GLU A 68 -28.61 -20.17 10.57
N THR A 69 -29.63 -20.50 9.76
CA THR A 69 -30.26 -19.55 8.84
C THR A 69 -31.01 -18.41 9.56
N GLY A 70 -31.40 -18.61 10.82
CA GLY A 70 -32.14 -17.62 11.60
C GLY A 70 -31.32 -16.38 11.97
N GLU A 71 -30.01 -16.55 12.17
CA GLU A 71 -29.08 -15.52 12.66
C GLU A 71 -28.33 -14.79 11.55
N LEU A 72 -28.55 -15.17 10.28
CA LEU A 72 -27.91 -14.54 9.13
C LEU A 72 -28.25 -13.05 9.02
N PRO A 73 -27.28 -12.20 8.61
CA PRO A 73 -27.50 -10.77 8.45
C PRO A 73 -28.59 -10.50 7.41
N VAL A 74 -29.48 -9.55 7.72
CA VAL A 74 -30.49 -9.09 6.77
C VAL A 74 -29.89 -7.99 5.90
N ILE A 75 -30.00 -8.13 4.58
CA ILE A 75 -29.49 -7.17 3.60
C ILE A 75 -30.62 -6.64 2.73
N ALA A 76 -30.59 -5.35 2.43
CA ALA A 76 -31.54 -4.68 1.54
C ALA A 76 -30.84 -3.60 0.70
N ALA A 77 -31.48 -3.20 -0.40
CA ALA A 77 -30.92 -2.21 -1.31
C ALA A 77 -30.73 -0.86 -0.62
N ASP A 78 -29.68 -0.14 -1.02
CA ASP A 78 -29.33 1.22 -0.57
C ASP A 78 -29.14 1.38 0.96
N GLN A 79 -29.06 0.27 1.71
CA GLN A 79 -28.73 0.31 3.13
C GLN A 79 -27.23 0.43 3.36
N VAL A 80 -26.87 1.07 4.47
CA VAL A 80 -25.52 1.03 5.01
C VAL A 80 -25.38 -0.27 5.80
N ILE A 81 -24.52 -1.17 5.33
CA ILE A 81 -24.34 -2.50 5.91
C ILE A 81 -22.86 -2.75 6.22
N ALA A 82 -22.58 -3.73 7.08
CA ALA A 82 -21.23 -4.25 7.22
C ALA A 82 -20.76 -4.86 5.89
N PRO A 83 -19.45 -4.89 5.61
CA PRO A 83 -18.94 -5.41 4.34
C PRO A 83 -19.36 -6.87 4.13
N MET A 84 -19.90 -7.15 2.94
CA MET A 84 -20.35 -8.48 2.52
C MET A 84 -19.38 -9.03 1.46
N PRO A 85 -18.37 -9.82 1.86
CA PRO A 85 -17.42 -10.45 0.95
C PRO A 85 -18.09 -11.57 0.11
N VAL A 86 -17.41 -12.02 -0.95
CA VAL A 86 -17.79 -13.25 -1.66
C VAL A 86 -17.78 -14.43 -0.68
N GLY A 87 -18.78 -15.30 -0.77
CA GLY A 87 -19.03 -16.40 0.16
C GLY A 87 -19.85 -16.01 1.39
N ALA A 88 -20.11 -14.73 1.64
CA ALA A 88 -20.99 -14.33 2.74
C ALA A 88 -22.44 -14.79 2.47
N THR A 89 -23.06 -15.40 3.48
CA THR A 89 -24.47 -15.81 3.44
C THR A 89 -25.34 -14.77 4.16
N ALA A 90 -26.54 -14.54 3.65
CA ALA A 90 -27.41 -13.48 4.13
C ALA A 90 -28.90 -13.79 3.91
N ARG A 91 -29.74 -12.95 4.53
CA ARG A 91 -31.19 -12.90 4.33
C ARG A 91 -31.53 -11.65 3.54
N LEU A 92 -31.94 -11.80 2.29
CA LEU A 92 -32.41 -10.70 1.46
C LEU A 92 -33.81 -10.24 1.92
N ASP A 93 -33.95 -8.97 2.26
CA ASP A 93 -35.23 -8.38 2.67
C ASP A 93 -36.16 -8.19 1.47
N THR A 94 -37.20 -9.03 1.40
CA THR A 94 -38.19 -9.01 0.32
C THR A 94 -39.44 -8.19 0.65
N GLY A 95 -39.50 -7.55 1.82
CA GLY A 95 -40.74 -7.01 2.39
C GLY A 95 -41.73 -8.09 2.87
N GLY A 96 -41.35 -9.37 2.80
CA GLY A 96 -42.10 -10.54 3.24
C GLY A 96 -41.19 -11.53 3.96
N GLU A 97 -41.32 -12.83 3.65
CA GLU A 97 -40.37 -13.84 4.14
C GLU A 97 -38.99 -13.61 3.47
N PRO A 98 -37.91 -13.37 4.23
CA PRO A 98 -36.60 -13.11 3.66
C PRO A 98 -36.09 -14.31 2.86
N VAL A 99 -35.41 -14.02 1.76
CA VAL A 99 -34.83 -15.07 0.89
C VAL A 99 -33.37 -15.27 1.27
N LEU A 100 -32.98 -16.51 1.55
CA LEU A 100 -31.60 -16.85 1.88
C LEU A 100 -30.74 -16.79 0.62
N CYS A 101 -29.62 -16.08 0.69
CA CYS A 101 -28.70 -15.98 -0.44
C CYS A 101 -27.24 -16.05 0.00
N GLU A 102 -26.39 -16.38 -0.97
CA GLU A 102 -24.93 -16.32 -0.89
C GLU A 102 -24.43 -15.23 -1.84
N VAL A 103 -23.50 -14.38 -1.41
CA VAL A 103 -22.82 -13.43 -2.28
C VAL A 103 -21.81 -14.19 -3.13
N VAL A 104 -21.99 -14.23 -4.44
CA VAL A 104 -21.13 -15.01 -5.37
C VAL A 104 -20.16 -14.12 -6.15
N PHE A 105 -20.42 -12.82 -6.20
CA PHE A 105 -19.54 -11.84 -6.86
C PHE A 105 -19.81 -10.44 -6.31
N ARG A 106 -18.78 -9.59 -6.29
CA ARG A 106 -18.88 -8.19 -5.87
C ARG A 106 -17.90 -7.32 -6.63
N HIS A 107 -18.26 -6.05 -6.81
CA HIS A 107 -17.36 -5.04 -7.37
C HIS A 107 -17.77 -3.63 -6.93
N GLY A 108 -16.87 -2.67 -7.13
CA GLY A 108 -17.12 -1.26 -6.82
C GLY A 108 -18.19 -0.67 -7.74
N GLU A 109 -19.06 0.17 -7.19
CA GLU A 109 -20.11 0.92 -7.90
C GLU A 109 -20.00 2.40 -7.52
N HIS A 110 -18.79 2.96 -7.66
CA HIS A 110 -18.52 4.34 -7.26
C HIS A 110 -19.44 5.34 -8.01
N PRO A 111 -19.97 6.39 -7.35
CA PRO A 111 -20.93 7.32 -7.96
C PRO A 111 -20.44 8.09 -9.19
N ALA A 112 -19.13 8.17 -9.40
CA ALA A 112 -18.51 8.80 -10.57
C ALA A 112 -18.33 7.84 -11.77
N LEU A 113 -18.80 6.60 -11.65
CA LEU A 113 -18.88 5.64 -12.75
C LEU A 113 -20.17 5.89 -13.53
N ASP A 114 -20.04 6.22 -14.81
CA ASP A 114 -21.20 6.45 -15.67
C ASP A 114 -21.92 5.12 -15.99
N PRO A 115 -23.23 5.15 -16.30
CA PRO A 115 -23.99 3.95 -16.66
C PRO A 115 -23.42 3.19 -17.86
N ASP A 116 -22.80 3.89 -18.80
CA ASP A 116 -22.14 3.32 -19.99
C ASP A 116 -20.71 2.79 -19.70
N GLY A 117 -20.29 2.83 -18.44
CA GLY A 117 -18.99 2.34 -17.98
C GLY A 117 -17.87 3.35 -18.10
N LYS A 118 -18.10 4.54 -18.66
CA LYS A 118 -17.05 5.57 -18.66
C LYS A 118 -16.76 5.98 -17.23
N CYS A 119 -15.48 6.17 -16.93
CA CYS A 119 -15.07 6.73 -15.66
C CYS A 119 -14.02 7.82 -15.86
N PRO A 120 -13.96 8.79 -14.94
CA PRO A 120 -12.87 9.75 -14.96
C PRO A 120 -11.54 9.03 -14.64
N PRO A 121 -10.40 9.48 -15.22
CA PRO A 121 -9.11 8.83 -15.03
C PRO A 121 -8.78 8.58 -13.55
N TRP A 122 -9.05 9.56 -12.69
CA TRP A 122 -8.74 9.47 -11.26
C TRP A 122 -9.46 8.33 -10.55
N LEU A 123 -10.59 7.83 -11.04
CA LEU A 123 -11.30 6.74 -10.38
C LEU A 123 -10.60 5.38 -10.59
N SER A 124 -9.91 5.23 -11.73
CA SER A 124 -9.29 3.96 -12.12
C SER A 124 -8.06 3.66 -11.27
N GLY A 125 -8.20 2.67 -10.38
CA GLY A 125 -7.17 2.25 -9.43
C GLY A 125 -6.98 3.20 -8.25
N ALA A 126 -8.02 4.01 -7.97
CA ALA A 126 -8.04 4.87 -6.81
C ALA A 126 -8.15 4.04 -5.51
N PRO A 127 -7.52 4.49 -4.42
CA PRO A 127 -7.79 3.93 -3.09
C PRO A 127 -9.27 4.05 -2.73
N ALA A 128 -9.77 3.15 -1.89
CA ALA A 128 -11.15 3.03 -1.46
C ALA A 128 -11.77 4.35 -0.98
N ALA A 129 -11.02 5.15 -0.20
CA ALA A 129 -11.49 6.42 0.36
C ALA A 129 -11.41 7.62 -0.60
N ALA A 130 -10.94 7.42 -1.84
CA ALA A 130 -10.78 8.50 -2.80
C ALA A 130 -12.13 9.07 -3.26
N VAL A 131 -12.24 10.40 -3.26
CA VAL A 131 -13.46 11.12 -3.69
C VAL A 131 -13.23 12.13 -4.80
N GLY A 132 -12.01 12.17 -5.31
CA GLY A 132 -11.63 13.05 -6.41
C GLY A 132 -10.14 12.97 -6.73
N PRO A 133 -9.72 13.67 -7.80
CA PRO A 133 -8.33 13.65 -8.25
C PRO A 133 -7.38 14.15 -7.16
N GLY A 134 -6.34 13.36 -6.87
CA GLY A 134 -5.29 13.68 -5.89
C GLY A 134 -5.76 13.78 -4.44
N ARG A 135 -7.01 13.40 -4.12
CA ARG A 135 -7.57 13.46 -2.77
C ARG A 135 -7.90 12.06 -2.27
N ALA A 136 -6.92 11.45 -1.59
CA ALA A 136 -7.12 10.21 -0.86
C ALA A 136 -7.99 10.39 0.40
N GLU A 137 -8.15 11.62 0.89
CA GLU A 137 -8.93 11.92 2.10
C GLU A 137 -10.11 12.86 1.82
N GLY A 138 -11.35 12.37 2.05
CA GLY A 138 -12.57 13.19 2.14
C GLY A 138 -13.85 12.48 1.70
N ALA A 139 -15.00 12.89 2.23
CA ALA A 139 -16.41 12.50 1.97
C ALA A 139 -16.86 11.02 2.10
N GLY A 140 -16.01 10.02 1.80
CA GLY A 140 -16.28 8.60 2.13
C GLY A 140 -15.96 8.26 3.59
N ARG A 141 -15.07 9.04 4.19
CA ARG A 141 -14.67 8.98 5.60
C ARG A 141 -15.73 9.65 6.47
N THR A 142 -16.38 8.87 7.31
CA THR A 142 -17.23 9.33 8.39
C THR A 142 -16.45 9.29 9.70
N ALA A 143 -17.00 9.83 10.78
CA ALA A 143 -16.42 9.63 12.12
C ALA A 143 -16.37 8.15 12.54
N GLU A 144 -17.03 7.26 11.78
CA GLU A 144 -17.22 5.84 12.06
C GLU A 144 -16.50 4.91 11.05
N GLY A 145 -15.75 5.45 10.07
CA GLY A 145 -15.01 4.66 9.08
C GLY A 145 -15.27 5.04 7.61
N VAL A 146 -14.94 4.15 6.66
CA VAL A 146 -15.05 4.37 5.20
C VAL A 146 -16.32 3.74 4.64
N VAL A 147 -17.10 4.47 3.86
CA VAL A 147 -18.33 3.94 3.24
C VAL A 147 -18.20 3.87 1.72
N LEU A 148 -18.22 2.67 1.17
CA LEU A 148 -18.13 2.41 -0.27
C LEU A 148 -19.48 2.00 -0.85
N LYS A 149 -19.77 2.43 -2.08
CA LYS A 149 -20.92 1.92 -2.82
C LYS A 149 -20.49 0.70 -3.62
N GLU A 150 -21.17 -0.42 -3.41
CA GLU A 150 -20.79 -1.73 -3.94
C GLU A 150 -21.99 -2.41 -4.59
N ARG A 151 -21.71 -3.20 -5.62
CA ARG A 151 -22.67 -4.10 -6.23
C ARG A 151 -22.38 -5.52 -5.77
N LEU A 152 -23.39 -6.17 -5.21
CA LEU A 152 -23.38 -7.57 -4.81
C LEU A 152 -24.25 -8.39 -5.77
N VAL A 153 -23.68 -9.48 -6.27
CA VAL A 153 -24.39 -10.51 -7.03
C VAL A 153 -24.67 -11.65 -6.08
N VAL A 154 -25.94 -12.01 -5.96
CA VAL A 154 -26.41 -12.98 -4.96
C VAL A 154 -27.04 -14.20 -5.60
N ASP A 155 -26.70 -15.39 -5.12
CA ASP A 155 -27.29 -16.67 -5.49
C ASP A 155 -28.18 -17.18 -4.34
N ALA A 156 -29.49 -17.33 -4.59
CA ALA A 156 -30.40 -17.89 -3.60
C ALA A 156 -30.60 -19.41 -3.72
N THR A 157 -30.04 -20.04 -4.77
CA THR A 157 -30.26 -21.48 -5.03
C THR A 157 -29.42 -22.36 -4.11
N ALA A 158 -28.18 -21.96 -3.81
CA ALA A 158 -27.25 -22.73 -3.00
C ALA A 158 -27.74 -23.04 -1.58
N LEU A 159 -28.56 -22.16 -0.98
CA LEU A 159 -29.15 -22.33 0.36
C LEU A 159 -30.55 -22.99 0.32
N GLY A 160 -31.01 -23.43 -0.85
CA GLY A 160 -32.29 -24.13 -1.02
C GLY A 160 -33.55 -23.26 -0.90
N SER A 161 -33.40 -21.95 -0.73
CA SER A 161 -34.52 -21.00 -0.63
C SER A 161 -34.98 -20.47 -2.00
N GLY A 162 -34.06 -20.43 -2.97
CA GLY A 162 -34.26 -19.87 -4.29
C GLY A 162 -34.80 -20.88 -5.29
N GLN A 163 -36.02 -20.66 -5.76
CA GLN A 163 -36.39 -21.06 -7.12
C GLN A 163 -35.97 -19.92 -8.07
N PRO A 164 -35.34 -20.18 -9.22
CA PRO A 164 -34.94 -19.13 -10.18
C PRO A 164 -36.10 -18.19 -10.54
N ASN A 165 -37.31 -18.74 -10.66
CA ASN A 165 -38.53 -17.99 -10.93
C ASN A 165 -39.01 -17.10 -9.78
N ARG A 166 -38.64 -17.41 -8.52
CA ARG A 166 -38.91 -16.55 -7.36
C ARG A 166 -37.92 -15.39 -7.29
N LEU A 167 -36.64 -15.64 -7.57
CA LEU A 167 -35.62 -14.58 -7.67
C LEU A 167 -35.97 -13.54 -8.74
N ARG A 168 -36.39 -13.99 -9.93
CA ARG A 168 -36.85 -13.09 -11.01
C ARG A 168 -38.03 -12.19 -10.60
N ARG A 169 -38.89 -12.64 -9.68
CA ARG A 169 -40.01 -11.83 -9.15
C ARG A 169 -39.56 -10.74 -8.18
N LEU A 170 -38.32 -10.79 -7.68
CA LEU A 170 -37.76 -9.78 -6.79
C LEU A 170 -37.10 -8.62 -7.56
N PHE A 171 -36.97 -8.73 -8.87
CA PHE A 171 -36.37 -7.71 -9.73
C PHE A 171 -37.29 -6.48 -9.83
N GLY A 172 -36.71 -5.29 -9.74
CA GLY A 172 -37.46 -4.02 -9.77
C GLY A 172 -38.21 -3.69 -8.47
N GLY A 173 -38.10 -4.56 -7.45
CA GLY A 173 -38.63 -4.33 -6.10
C GLY A 173 -37.50 -4.32 -5.07
N THR A 174 -37.00 -5.51 -4.72
CA THR A 174 -35.94 -5.71 -3.73
C THR A 174 -34.55 -5.66 -4.35
N LEU A 175 -34.40 -6.31 -5.51
CA LEU A 175 -33.20 -6.23 -6.32
C LEU A 175 -33.41 -5.15 -7.39
N ASN A 176 -32.31 -4.56 -7.85
CA ASN A 176 -32.38 -3.64 -8.97
C ASN A 176 -32.87 -4.36 -10.25
N PRO A 177 -33.17 -3.64 -11.35
CA PRO A 177 -33.63 -4.26 -12.60
C PRO A 177 -32.67 -5.31 -13.18
N ASP A 178 -31.37 -5.22 -12.85
CA ASP A 178 -30.36 -6.20 -13.25
C ASP A 178 -30.39 -7.47 -12.37
N GLY A 179 -31.22 -7.52 -11.32
CA GLY A 179 -31.22 -8.61 -10.35
C GLY A 179 -30.02 -8.59 -9.39
N HIS A 180 -29.40 -7.43 -9.20
CA HIS A 180 -28.27 -7.21 -8.31
C HIS A 180 -28.68 -6.37 -7.10
N LEU A 181 -27.89 -6.47 -6.02
CA LEU A 181 -28.05 -5.63 -4.84
C LEU A 181 -26.98 -4.56 -4.84
N VAL A 182 -27.38 -3.29 -4.86
CA VAL A 182 -26.45 -2.16 -4.69
C VAL A 182 -26.58 -1.66 -3.25
N VAL A 183 -25.46 -1.65 -2.54
CA VAL A 183 -25.40 -1.37 -1.10
C VAL A 183 -24.33 -0.32 -0.80
N ARG A 184 -24.34 0.17 0.44
CA ARG A 184 -23.26 1.00 0.98
C ARG A 184 -22.53 0.21 2.08
N SER A 185 -21.35 -0.29 1.79
CA SER A 185 -20.55 -1.09 2.74
C SER A 185 -19.74 -0.15 3.64
N ALA A 186 -19.89 -0.29 4.95
CA ALA A 186 -19.17 0.50 5.95
C ALA A 186 -17.98 -0.30 6.51
N TYR A 187 -16.77 0.12 6.15
CA TYR A 187 -15.51 -0.41 6.64
C TYR A 187 -15.02 0.40 7.84
N VAL A 188 -14.28 -0.26 8.73
CA VAL A 188 -13.73 0.35 9.94
C VAL A 188 -12.73 1.46 9.58
N ASP A 189 -11.86 1.18 8.61
CA ASP A 189 -10.79 2.07 8.17
C ASP A 189 -10.44 1.81 6.70
N ASP A 190 -9.45 2.57 6.20
CA ASP A 190 -8.96 2.45 4.83
C ASP A 190 -8.27 1.09 4.60
N GLU A 191 -7.59 0.54 5.62
CA GLU A 191 -6.88 -0.74 5.51
C GLU A 191 -7.86 -1.90 5.28
N GLN A 192 -8.97 -1.94 6.03
CA GLN A 192 -10.01 -2.95 5.85
C GLN A 192 -10.70 -2.84 4.50
N ALA A 193 -10.85 -1.61 3.97
CA ALA A 193 -11.47 -1.35 2.68
C ALA A 193 -10.61 -1.80 1.49
N GLU A 194 -9.30 -1.95 1.69
CA GLU A 194 -8.32 -2.41 0.69
C GLU A 194 -8.02 -3.92 0.77
N LEU A 195 -8.64 -4.64 1.71
CA LEU A 195 -8.47 -6.09 1.81
C LEU A 195 -9.04 -6.81 0.59
N ASP A 196 -8.34 -7.85 0.15
CA ASP A 196 -8.90 -8.81 -0.80
C ASP A 196 -10.11 -9.55 -0.21
N ASP A 197 -10.93 -10.14 -1.09
CA ASP A 197 -12.16 -10.83 -0.68
C ASP A 197 -11.90 -12.04 0.23
N VAL A 198 -10.73 -12.67 0.16
CA VAL A 198 -10.35 -13.80 1.03
C VAL A 198 -10.17 -13.33 2.47
N ARG A 199 -9.35 -12.30 2.69
CA ARG A 199 -9.10 -11.70 4.02
C ARG A 199 -10.35 -11.03 4.58
N LEU A 200 -11.14 -10.39 3.72
CA LEU A 200 -12.44 -9.83 4.10
C LEU A 200 -13.41 -10.93 4.52
N PHE A 201 -13.40 -12.10 3.86
CA PHE A 201 -14.20 -13.26 4.24
C PHE A 201 -13.76 -13.89 5.57
N VAL A 202 -12.46 -14.01 5.84
CA VAL A 202 -11.96 -14.44 7.16
C VAL A 202 -12.47 -13.49 8.26
N SER A 203 -12.34 -12.17 8.05
CA SER A 203 -12.84 -11.15 8.98
C SER A 203 -14.36 -11.25 9.19
N HIS A 204 -15.12 -11.56 8.13
CA HIS A 204 -16.56 -11.79 8.21
C HIS A 204 -16.90 -13.06 9.02
N LEU A 205 -16.21 -14.16 8.75
CA LEU A 205 -16.39 -15.44 9.46
C LEU A 205 -16.12 -15.32 10.96
N LEU A 206 -15.03 -14.66 11.35
CA LEU A 206 -14.66 -14.46 12.77
C LEU A 206 -15.62 -13.52 13.51
N ARG A 207 -16.37 -12.69 12.79
CA ARG A 207 -17.32 -11.74 13.39
C ARG A 207 -18.72 -12.33 13.50
N GLN A 208 -19.16 -13.08 12.50
CA GLN A 208 -20.56 -13.49 12.36
C GLN A 208 -20.79 -15.00 12.46
N ARG A 209 -19.75 -15.82 12.29
CA ARG A 209 -19.90 -17.27 12.06
C ARG A 209 -18.91 -18.12 12.87
N THR A 210 -18.31 -17.56 13.92
CA THR A 210 -17.22 -18.19 14.70
C THR A 210 -17.58 -19.59 15.20
N ALA A 211 -18.81 -19.78 15.70
CA ALA A 211 -19.26 -21.09 16.20
C ALA A 211 -19.34 -22.14 15.07
N GLU A 212 -19.94 -21.78 13.94
CA GLU A 212 -20.10 -22.67 12.78
C GLU A 212 -18.75 -23.03 12.17
N VAL A 213 -17.85 -22.05 12.07
CA VAL A 213 -16.50 -22.26 11.55
C VAL A 213 -15.66 -23.16 12.46
N ARG A 214 -15.77 -23.00 13.78
CA ARG A 214 -15.11 -23.88 14.75
C ARG A 214 -15.59 -25.33 14.62
N GLU A 215 -16.89 -25.54 14.39
CA GLU A 215 -17.42 -26.89 14.16
C GLU A 215 -16.95 -27.45 12.80
N ALA A 216 -16.98 -26.64 11.75
CA ALA A 216 -16.52 -27.03 10.42
C ALA A 216 -15.03 -27.41 10.39
N LEU A 217 -14.19 -26.68 11.14
CA LEU A 217 -12.74 -26.91 11.27
C LEU A 217 -12.36 -27.91 12.37
N ARG A 218 -13.32 -28.48 13.10
CA ARG A 218 -13.07 -29.50 14.13
C ARG A 218 -12.15 -30.65 13.67
N PRO A 219 -12.22 -31.15 12.42
CA PRO A 219 -11.30 -32.19 11.94
C PRO A 219 -9.87 -31.70 11.63
N VAL A 220 -9.64 -30.39 11.50
CA VAL A 220 -8.30 -29.78 11.38
C VAL A 220 -7.61 -29.69 12.75
N GLY A 221 -8.38 -29.66 13.84
CA GLY A 221 -7.86 -29.67 15.21
C GLY A 221 -8.57 -28.67 16.12
N PRO A 222 -8.37 -28.77 17.44
CA PRO A 222 -8.96 -27.84 18.39
C PRO A 222 -8.30 -26.47 18.27
N VAL A 223 -9.08 -25.45 17.95
CA VAL A 223 -8.63 -24.06 17.95
C VAL A 223 -9.14 -23.38 19.23
N ALA A 224 -8.25 -22.82 20.04
CA ALA A 224 -8.58 -22.36 21.40
C ALA A 224 -9.01 -20.88 21.47
N ASP A 225 -8.47 -20.02 20.61
CA ASP A 225 -8.73 -18.57 20.59
C ASP A 225 -9.02 -18.09 19.15
N ASP A 226 -9.47 -16.85 18.98
CA ASP A 226 -9.88 -16.31 17.68
C ASP A 226 -8.68 -15.98 16.78
N HIS A 227 -7.50 -15.71 17.35
CA HIS A 227 -6.30 -15.42 16.58
C HIS A 227 -5.81 -16.69 15.88
N LYS A 228 -5.66 -17.80 16.62
CA LYS A 228 -5.33 -19.10 16.02
C LYS A 228 -6.39 -19.59 15.03
N LEU A 229 -7.64 -19.15 15.18
CA LEU A 229 -8.71 -19.45 14.23
C LEU A 229 -8.52 -18.70 12.92
N ALA A 230 -8.11 -17.43 12.99
CA ALA A 230 -7.71 -16.66 11.83
C ALA A 230 -6.55 -17.34 11.10
N ASP A 231 -5.45 -17.67 11.80
CA ASP A 231 -4.25 -18.30 11.20
C ASP A 231 -4.58 -19.67 10.59
N THR A 232 -5.50 -20.42 11.20
CA THR A 232 -5.96 -21.70 10.65
C THR A 232 -6.83 -21.50 9.41
N LEU A 233 -7.70 -20.49 9.38
CA LEU A 233 -8.48 -20.16 8.19
C LEU A 233 -7.57 -19.72 7.04
N HIS A 234 -6.58 -18.86 7.30
CA HIS A 234 -5.61 -18.43 6.28
C HIS A 234 -4.89 -19.63 5.66
N ARG A 235 -4.31 -20.52 6.48
CA ARG A 235 -3.67 -21.75 5.97
C ARG A 235 -4.60 -22.65 5.17
N VAL A 236 -5.86 -22.80 5.61
CA VAL A 236 -6.87 -23.57 4.86
C VAL A 236 -7.17 -22.91 3.51
N PHE A 237 -7.26 -21.58 3.48
CA PHE A 237 -7.56 -20.84 2.25
C PHE A 237 -6.39 -20.88 1.26
N ASP A 238 -5.15 -20.80 1.73
CA ASP A 238 -3.95 -20.97 0.89
C ASP A 238 -3.89 -22.39 0.28
N ALA A 239 -4.21 -23.40 1.09
CA ALA A 239 -4.33 -24.77 0.61
C ALA A 239 -5.46 -24.91 -0.42
N LEU A 240 -6.60 -24.25 -0.22
CA LEU A 240 -7.70 -24.25 -1.20
C LEU A 240 -7.34 -23.52 -2.49
N ALA A 241 -6.61 -22.41 -2.44
CA ALA A 241 -6.09 -21.74 -3.64
C ALA A 241 -5.19 -22.68 -4.43
N THR A 242 -4.27 -23.37 -3.76
CA THR A 242 -3.37 -24.37 -4.38
C THR A 242 -4.17 -25.53 -5.00
N LEU A 243 -5.20 -26.03 -4.31
CA LEU A 243 -6.07 -27.09 -4.84
C LEU A 243 -6.89 -26.62 -6.05
N LEU A 244 -7.41 -25.39 -6.01
CA LEU A 244 -8.14 -24.77 -7.11
C LEU A 244 -7.23 -24.60 -8.34
N ASP A 245 -5.99 -24.16 -8.17
CA ASP A 245 -5.02 -24.10 -9.27
C ASP A 245 -4.74 -25.50 -9.86
N ALA A 246 -4.68 -26.54 -9.02
CA ALA A 246 -4.51 -27.93 -9.46
C ALA A 246 -5.74 -28.54 -10.17
N THR A 247 -6.92 -27.90 -10.11
CA THR A 247 -8.12 -28.42 -10.79
C THR A 247 -8.06 -28.30 -12.30
N GLY A 248 -7.22 -27.42 -12.86
CA GLY A 248 -7.24 -27.06 -14.28
C GLY A 248 -8.51 -26.27 -14.69
N LEU A 249 -9.09 -25.51 -13.75
CA LEU A 249 -10.09 -24.49 -14.04
C LEU A 249 -9.41 -23.25 -14.68
N LEU A 250 -10.15 -22.47 -15.46
CA LEU A 250 -9.68 -21.21 -16.00
C LEU A 250 -9.72 -20.14 -14.91
N ARG A 251 -8.62 -19.40 -14.72
CA ARG A 251 -8.51 -18.42 -13.64
C ARG A 251 -8.60 -17.00 -14.17
N TRP A 252 -9.53 -16.23 -13.64
CA TRP A 252 -9.55 -14.77 -13.73
C TRP A 252 -9.39 -14.21 -12.32
N ARG A 253 -8.17 -13.77 -11.98
CA ARG A 253 -7.82 -13.29 -10.63
C ARG A 253 -8.24 -14.31 -9.56
N GLU A 254 -9.08 -13.92 -8.60
CA GLU A 254 -9.55 -14.79 -7.50
C GLU A 254 -10.72 -15.71 -7.89
N MET A 255 -11.13 -15.71 -9.16
CA MET A 255 -12.27 -16.48 -9.66
C MET A 255 -11.81 -17.62 -10.60
N TYR A 256 -12.40 -18.78 -10.41
CA TYR A 256 -12.09 -20.04 -11.10
C TYR A 256 -13.32 -20.55 -11.86
N LEU A 257 -13.21 -20.65 -13.18
CA LEU A 257 -14.30 -21.01 -14.09
C LEU A 257 -14.07 -22.39 -14.70
N HIS A 258 -15.13 -23.19 -14.83
CA HIS A 258 -15.04 -24.47 -15.53
C HIS A 258 -14.82 -24.27 -17.04
N PRO A 259 -13.83 -24.95 -17.66
CA PRO A 259 -13.53 -24.78 -19.09
C PRO A 259 -14.74 -25.01 -20.00
N GLU A 260 -15.57 -26.02 -19.70
CA GLU A 260 -16.81 -26.29 -20.46
C GLU A 260 -17.77 -25.09 -20.46
N THR A 261 -17.85 -24.33 -19.36
CA THR A 261 -18.69 -23.14 -19.29
C THR A 261 -18.15 -22.02 -20.19
N TYR A 262 -16.84 -21.85 -20.25
CA TYR A 262 -16.20 -20.91 -21.18
C TYR A 262 -16.39 -21.34 -22.64
N GLU A 263 -16.21 -22.63 -22.94
CA GLU A 263 -16.42 -23.19 -24.29
C GLU A 263 -17.87 -23.03 -24.76
N GLN A 264 -18.86 -23.31 -23.91
CA GLN A 264 -20.28 -23.11 -24.21
C GLN A 264 -20.62 -21.63 -24.43
N TRP A 265 -20.04 -20.73 -23.62
CA TRP A 265 -20.18 -19.29 -23.81
C TRP A 265 -19.56 -18.83 -25.13
N PHE A 266 -18.34 -19.29 -25.43
CA PHE A 266 -17.63 -18.98 -26.67
C PHE A 266 -18.36 -19.49 -27.92
N ALA A 267 -19.01 -20.65 -27.83
CA ALA A 267 -19.79 -21.25 -28.91
C ALA A 267 -21.18 -20.61 -29.12
N GLY A 268 -21.67 -19.80 -28.16
CA GLY A 268 -22.99 -19.18 -28.23
C GLY A 268 -24.17 -20.15 -27.98
N ASP A 269 -23.95 -21.15 -27.13
CA ASP A 269 -24.96 -22.14 -26.76
C ASP A 269 -26.18 -21.50 -26.07
N GLU A 270 -27.38 -22.07 -26.27
CA GLU A 270 -28.66 -21.48 -25.78
C GLU A 270 -28.65 -21.11 -24.30
N ASP A 271 -28.04 -21.96 -23.47
CA ASP A 271 -27.96 -21.76 -22.03
C ASP A 271 -27.03 -20.61 -21.63
N THR A 272 -26.08 -20.19 -22.47
CA THR A 272 -25.08 -19.13 -22.23
C THR A 272 -25.29 -17.89 -23.11
N ARG A 273 -26.26 -17.92 -24.03
CA ARG A 273 -26.63 -16.80 -24.91
C ARG A 273 -26.92 -15.52 -24.14
N GLY A 274 -26.45 -14.40 -24.69
CA GLY A 274 -26.81 -13.05 -24.25
C GLY A 274 -25.68 -12.05 -24.43
N VAL A 275 -24.43 -12.47 -24.17
CA VAL A 275 -23.20 -11.73 -24.48
C VAL A 275 -22.25 -12.71 -25.14
N ASP A 276 -21.66 -12.34 -26.27
CA ASP A 276 -20.77 -13.21 -27.03
C ASP A 276 -19.38 -12.58 -27.26
N PRO A 277 -18.42 -13.32 -27.86
CA PRO A 277 -17.10 -12.77 -28.18
C PRO A 277 -17.13 -11.50 -29.06
N ALA A 278 -18.11 -11.36 -29.96
CA ALA A 278 -18.23 -10.17 -30.80
C ALA A 278 -18.64 -8.92 -30.00
N ASP A 279 -19.41 -9.08 -28.93
CA ASP A 279 -19.72 -8.00 -28.00
C ASP A 279 -18.47 -7.52 -27.24
N VAL A 280 -17.62 -8.44 -26.79
CA VAL A 280 -16.34 -8.10 -26.13
C VAL A 280 -15.36 -7.48 -27.12
N ASP A 281 -15.38 -7.93 -28.38
CA ASP A 281 -14.68 -7.30 -29.48
C ASP A 281 -15.12 -5.85 -29.67
N GLN A 282 -16.44 -5.62 -29.69
CA GLN A 282 -17.01 -4.29 -29.78
C GLN A 282 -16.60 -3.43 -28.60
N PHE A 283 -16.60 -3.96 -27.37
CA PHE A 283 -16.10 -3.27 -26.18
C PHE A 283 -14.64 -2.79 -26.38
N SER A 284 -13.73 -3.69 -26.77
CA SER A 284 -12.31 -3.34 -26.99
C SER A 284 -12.13 -2.27 -28.07
N ARG A 285 -12.93 -2.32 -29.15
CA ARG A 285 -12.93 -1.32 -30.23
C ARG A 285 -13.52 0.01 -29.80
N LEU A 286 -14.58 0.01 -28.98
CA LEU A 286 -15.19 1.22 -28.43
C LEU A 286 -14.19 1.95 -27.53
N LEU A 287 -13.54 1.21 -26.63
CA LEU A 287 -12.49 1.73 -25.76
C LEU A 287 -11.31 2.29 -26.59
N ALA A 288 -10.80 1.53 -27.56
CA ALA A 288 -9.73 1.99 -28.43
C ALA A 288 -10.13 3.21 -29.28
N SER A 289 -11.38 3.28 -29.75
CA SER A 289 -11.87 4.44 -30.48
C SER A 289 -12.01 5.68 -29.61
N ALA A 290 -12.25 5.51 -28.30
CA ALA A 290 -12.44 6.63 -27.37
C ALA A 290 -11.15 7.39 -27.09
N CYS A 291 -9.97 6.78 -27.26
CA CYS A 291 -8.68 7.46 -27.09
C CYS A 291 -8.21 8.19 -28.37
N LEU A 292 -8.84 7.92 -29.53
CA LEU A 292 -8.46 8.54 -30.80
C LEU A 292 -9.09 9.93 -30.97
N PRO A 293 -8.35 10.92 -31.50
CA PRO A 293 -8.89 12.23 -31.79
C PRO A 293 -10.01 12.16 -32.84
N VAL A 294 -11.09 12.90 -32.63
CA VAL A 294 -12.21 13.00 -33.59
C VAL A 294 -11.75 13.83 -34.79
N GLU A 295 -11.52 13.17 -35.93
CA GLU A 295 -11.28 13.84 -37.21
C GLU A 295 -12.53 14.65 -37.60
N GLY A 296 -12.47 15.99 -37.45
CA GLY A 296 -13.57 16.84 -37.90
C GLY A 296 -13.69 18.25 -37.33
N ARG A 297 -12.94 18.63 -36.28
CA ARG A 297 -12.94 20.02 -35.80
C ARG A 297 -11.83 20.83 -36.47
N ARG A 298 -12.22 21.73 -37.37
CA ARG A 298 -11.32 22.63 -38.13
C ARG A 298 -10.56 23.67 -37.28
N PHE A 299 -10.71 23.66 -35.96
CA PHE A 299 -10.04 24.58 -35.04
C PHE A 299 -9.75 23.87 -33.71
N GLY A 300 -8.47 23.74 -33.36
CA GLY A 300 -7.98 23.19 -32.08
C GLY A 300 -7.78 21.68 -32.09
N GLY A 301 -6.53 21.22 -32.20
CA GLY A 301 -6.17 19.82 -32.04
C GLY A 301 -6.48 19.35 -30.63
N VAL A 302 -7.40 18.39 -30.48
CA VAL A 302 -7.57 17.68 -29.21
C VAL A 302 -6.47 16.61 -29.18
N ALA A 303 -5.46 16.79 -28.35
CA ALA A 303 -4.45 15.75 -28.11
C ALA A 303 -5.14 14.44 -27.72
N ALA A 304 -4.63 13.31 -28.22
CA ALA A 304 -5.11 12.00 -27.80
C ALA A 304 -4.95 11.87 -26.29
N ARG A 305 -6.01 11.43 -25.60
CA ARG A 305 -6.00 11.22 -24.15
C ARG A 305 -6.31 9.76 -23.86
N PRO A 306 -5.72 9.19 -22.79
CA PRO A 306 -6.11 7.87 -22.34
C PRO A 306 -7.62 7.81 -22.08
N ALA A 307 -8.25 6.74 -22.56
CA ALA A 307 -9.66 6.45 -22.32
C ALA A 307 -9.78 5.33 -21.28
N TYR A 308 -10.80 5.40 -20.43
CA TYR A 308 -11.06 4.45 -19.35
C TYR A 308 -12.50 3.98 -19.46
N LEU A 309 -12.70 2.67 -19.46
CA LEU A 309 -14.02 2.06 -19.61
C LEU A 309 -14.14 0.81 -18.74
N ALA A 310 -15.12 0.81 -17.84
CA ALA A 310 -15.47 -0.35 -17.03
C ALA A 310 -16.31 -1.35 -17.82
N ILE A 311 -15.85 -2.61 -17.89
CA ILE A 311 -16.48 -3.63 -18.72
C ILE A 311 -17.89 -3.99 -18.26
N GLY A 312 -18.13 -4.00 -16.94
CA GLY A 312 -19.40 -4.42 -16.35
C GLY A 312 -20.58 -3.53 -16.75
N PRO A 313 -20.55 -2.22 -16.48
CA PRO A 313 -21.58 -1.29 -16.93
C PRO A 313 -21.62 -1.13 -18.46
N ALA A 314 -20.46 -1.13 -19.14
CA ALA A 314 -20.43 -0.99 -20.60
C ALA A 314 -21.23 -2.10 -21.31
N LEU A 315 -21.00 -3.37 -20.94
CA LEU A 315 -21.76 -4.50 -21.50
C LEU A 315 -23.24 -4.43 -21.14
N ARG A 316 -23.58 -4.06 -19.90
CA ARG A 316 -24.98 -3.90 -19.46
C ARG A 316 -25.69 -2.84 -20.29
N GLU A 317 -25.03 -1.71 -20.54
CA GLU A 317 -25.58 -0.59 -21.31
C GLU A 317 -25.72 -0.91 -22.80
N SER A 318 -24.74 -1.60 -23.40
CA SER A 318 -24.72 -1.85 -24.84
C SER A 318 -25.56 -3.05 -25.28
N ILE A 319 -25.85 -4.00 -24.39
CA ILE A 319 -26.46 -5.29 -24.74
C ILE A 319 -27.78 -5.46 -24.00
N ARG A 320 -28.88 -5.15 -24.71
CA ARG A 320 -30.24 -5.17 -24.18
C ARG A 320 -30.94 -6.49 -24.43
N ASP A 321 -31.91 -6.81 -23.58
CA ASP A 321 -32.78 -7.96 -23.76
C ASP A 321 -33.65 -7.76 -25.03
N PRO A 322 -33.68 -8.72 -25.97
CA PRO A 322 -34.49 -8.60 -27.18
C PRO A 322 -36.00 -8.49 -26.90
N GLU A 323 -36.48 -9.05 -25.79
CA GLU A 323 -37.88 -9.02 -25.39
C GLU A 323 -38.23 -7.77 -24.58
N ASP A 324 -37.25 -7.20 -23.86
CA ASP A 324 -37.39 -5.99 -23.05
C ASP A 324 -36.17 -5.07 -23.19
N PRO A 325 -36.17 -4.12 -24.15
CA PRO A 325 -35.02 -3.26 -24.43
C PRO A 325 -34.59 -2.35 -23.28
N ASP A 326 -35.44 -2.17 -22.25
CA ASP A 326 -35.11 -1.38 -21.06
C ASP A 326 -34.27 -2.16 -20.04
N LEU A 327 -34.10 -3.48 -20.25
CA LEU A 327 -33.31 -4.36 -19.41
C LEU A 327 -32.04 -4.84 -20.13
N PRO A 328 -30.95 -5.10 -19.40
CA PRO A 328 -29.83 -5.83 -19.98
C PRO A 328 -30.25 -7.28 -20.30
N THR A 329 -29.55 -7.88 -21.25
CA THR A 329 -29.70 -9.30 -21.60
C THR A 329 -29.64 -10.23 -20.39
N ASP A 330 -30.29 -11.40 -20.44
CA ASP A 330 -30.36 -12.34 -19.31
C ASP A 330 -28.99 -12.80 -18.79
N ALA A 331 -27.98 -12.87 -19.67
CA ALA A 331 -26.60 -13.20 -19.29
C ALA A 331 -25.98 -12.16 -18.35
N LEU A 332 -26.46 -10.91 -18.38
CA LEU A 332 -25.97 -9.82 -17.53
C LEU A 332 -26.86 -9.56 -16.30
N ARG A 333 -27.77 -10.49 -15.98
CA ARG A 333 -28.68 -10.40 -14.84
C ARG A 333 -28.44 -11.49 -13.80
N GLY A 334 -28.70 -11.16 -12.54
CA GLY A 334 -28.60 -12.08 -11.41
C GLY A 334 -27.25 -12.80 -11.33
N PRO A 335 -27.19 -14.05 -10.81
CA PRO A 335 -25.93 -14.78 -10.66
C PRO A 335 -25.13 -14.97 -11.94
N ARG A 336 -25.79 -15.03 -13.11
CA ARG A 336 -25.15 -15.26 -14.41
C ARG A 336 -24.19 -14.14 -14.78
N TYR A 337 -24.42 -12.92 -14.27
CA TYR A 337 -23.55 -11.77 -14.49
C TYR A 337 -22.09 -12.07 -14.12
N ALA A 338 -21.85 -12.80 -13.01
CA ALA A 338 -20.51 -13.17 -12.58
C ALA A 338 -19.81 -14.08 -13.61
N THR A 339 -20.51 -15.13 -14.08
CA THR A 339 -20.01 -16.04 -15.11
C THR A 339 -19.70 -15.31 -16.40
N THR A 340 -20.63 -14.48 -16.89
CA THR A 340 -20.48 -13.73 -18.13
C THR A 340 -19.31 -12.75 -18.07
N LEU A 341 -19.10 -12.06 -16.95
CA LEU A 341 -17.95 -11.17 -16.80
C LEU A 341 -16.63 -11.92 -16.76
N VAL A 342 -16.54 -13.05 -16.04
CA VAL A 342 -15.31 -13.86 -16.02
C VAL A 342 -14.99 -14.37 -17.43
N CYS A 343 -15.98 -14.86 -18.17
CA CYS A 343 -15.78 -15.25 -19.57
C CYS A 343 -15.30 -14.08 -20.44
N ALA A 344 -15.96 -12.91 -20.33
CA ALA A 344 -15.60 -11.73 -21.11
C ALA A 344 -14.18 -11.25 -20.81
N GLN A 345 -13.76 -11.25 -19.55
CA GLN A 345 -12.41 -10.87 -19.14
C GLN A 345 -11.35 -11.86 -19.64
N LEU A 346 -11.59 -13.17 -19.49
CA LEU A 346 -10.71 -14.22 -20.01
C LEU A 346 -10.53 -14.09 -21.53
N TYR A 347 -11.64 -13.94 -22.26
CA TYR A 347 -11.60 -13.76 -23.71
C TYR A 347 -10.86 -12.48 -24.11
N LEU A 348 -11.09 -11.37 -23.40
CA LEU A 348 -10.40 -10.11 -23.70
C LEU A 348 -8.89 -10.22 -23.49
N VAL A 349 -8.43 -10.85 -22.40
CA VAL A 349 -7.00 -11.12 -22.17
C VAL A 349 -6.43 -12.04 -23.23
N GLU A 350 -7.10 -13.15 -23.54
CA GLU A 350 -6.68 -14.08 -24.57
C GLU A 350 -6.50 -13.36 -25.91
N LYS A 351 -7.49 -12.56 -26.30
CA LYS A 351 -7.46 -11.78 -27.53
C LYS A 351 -6.34 -10.73 -27.53
N LEU A 352 -6.19 -9.96 -26.46
CA LEU A 352 -5.16 -8.92 -26.36
C LEU A 352 -3.74 -9.51 -26.27
N SER A 353 -3.61 -10.77 -25.86
CA SER A 353 -2.31 -11.45 -25.81
C SER A 353 -1.89 -12.03 -27.17
N GLN A 354 -2.77 -12.05 -28.17
CA GLN A 354 -2.45 -12.54 -29.51
C GLN A 354 -1.69 -11.49 -30.33
N GLY A 355 -0.61 -11.89 -30.99
CA GLY A 355 0.18 -11.01 -31.85
C GLY A 355 1.10 -10.09 -31.05
N GLN A 356 0.92 -8.77 -31.17
CA GLN A 356 1.59 -7.80 -30.31
C GLN A 356 0.73 -7.56 -29.07
N PRO A 357 1.19 -7.93 -27.86
CA PRO A 357 0.40 -7.81 -26.64
C PRO A 357 -0.20 -6.42 -26.45
N GLY A 358 -1.51 -6.39 -26.17
CA GLY A 358 -2.29 -5.18 -25.89
C GLY A 358 -2.60 -4.31 -27.11
N VAL A 359 -1.98 -4.54 -28.28
CA VAL A 359 -2.09 -3.63 -29.43
C VAL A 359 -3.30 -3.94 -30.31
N ILE A 360 -4.14 -2.92 -30.52
CA ILE A 360 -5.25 -2.91 -31.47
C ILE A 360 -4.98 -1.82 -32.52
N THR A 361 -5.00 -2.20 -33.80
CA THR A 361 -4.93 -1.22 -34.90
C THR A 361 -6.32 -0.72 -35.27
N LEU A 362 -6.55 0.59 -35.13
CA LEU A 362 -7.81 1.23 -35.48
C LEU A 362 -7.54 2.51 -36.30
N ARG A 363 -8.16 2.63 -37.48
CA ARG A 363 -7.98 3.78 -38.40
C ARG A 363 -6.51 4.09 -38.72
N GLY A 364 -5.68 3.05 -38.87
CA GLY A 364 -4.25 3.19 -39.17
C GLY A 364 -3.38 3.65 -37.99
N LYS A 365 -3.95 3.74 -36.78
CA LYS A 365 -3.21 4.02 -35.54
C LYS A 365 -3.19 2.78 -34.64
N GLU A 366 -2.07 2.58 -33.96
CA GLU A 366 -1.92 1.53 -32.95
C GLU A 366 -2.31 2.08 -31.59
N VAL A 367 -3.26 1.40 -30.95
CA VAL A 367 -3.76 1.72 -29.61
C VAL A 367 -3.47 0.53 -28.72
N HIS A 368 -2.88 0.77 -27.56
CA HIS A 368 -2.63 -0.25 -26.58
C HIS A 368 -3.73 -0.24 -25.52
N VAL A 369 -4.32 -1.43 -25.30
CA VAL A 369 -5.41 -1.68 -24.36
C VAL A 369 -4.91 -2.58 -23.23
N ARG A 370 -5.23 -2.22 -21.98
CA ARG A 370 -4.84 -2.96 -20.78
C ARG A 370 -5.81 -2.78 -19.62
N LEU A 371 -5.76 -3.67 -18.65
CA LEU A 371 -6.41 -3.50 -17.36
C LEU A 371 -5.70 -2.39 -16.57
N ASP A 372 -6.49 -1.52 -15.94
CA ASP A 372 -5.98 -0.45 -15.10
C ASP A 372 -6.50 -0.55 -13.66
N ASP A 373 -7.75 -0.99 -13.50
CA ASP A 373 -8.40 -1.28 -12.22
C ASP A 373 -9.19 -2.58 -12.36
N ALA A 374 -9.17 -3.45 -11.36
CA ALA A 374 -9.95 -4.68 -11.38
C ALA A 374 -11.21 -4.64 -10.52
N TRP A 375 -11.34 -3.62 -9.67
CA TRP A 375 -12.39 -3.50 -8.68
C TRP A 375 -13.57 -2.66 -9.18
N GLN A 376 -13.33 -1.45 -9.68
CA GLN A 376 -14.44 -0.58 -10.09
C GLN A 376 -15.16 -1.13 -11.33
N GLY A 377 -16.49 -1.22 -11.26
CA GLY A 377 -17.33 -1.67 -12.38
C GLY A 377 -16.98 -3.05 -12.94
N ALA A 378 -16.48 -3.94 -12.09
CA ALA A 378 -15.95 -5.28 -12.42
C ALA A 378 -14.71 -5.30 -13.33
N GLY A 379 -14.00 -4.17 -13.40
CA GLY A 379 -12.74 -4.01 -14.12
C GLY A 379 -12.78 -2.84 -15.10
N VAL A 380 -11.90 -1.86 -14.89
CA VAL A 380 -11.65 -0.71 -15.77
C VAL A 380 -10.48 -1.02 -16.69
N TRP A 381 -10.74 -0.92 -17.98
CA TRP A 381 -9.74 -1.04 -19.03
C TRP A 381 -9.35 0.34 -19.55
N ARG A 382 -8.05 0.52 -19.78
CA ARG A 382 -7.43 1.73 -20.34
C ARG A 382 -7.03 1.51 -21.79
N ALA A 383 -7.31 2.49 -22.65
CA ALA A 383 -6.73 2.60 -23.99
C ALA A 383 -5.90 3.87 -24.13
N GLU A 384 -4.76 3.76 -24.80
CA GLU A 384 -3.87 4.87 -25.12
C GLU A 384 -3.10 4.59 -26.42
N LEU A 385 -2.60 5.61 -27.11
CA LEU A 385 -1.76 5.40 -28.29
C LEU A 385 -0.53 4.56 -27.93
N SER A 386 -0.24 3.52 -28.72
CA SER A 386 0.84 2.57 -28.42
C SER A 386 2.20 3.25 -28.29
N GLU A 387 2.46 4.30 -29.08
CA GLU A 387 3.70 5.10 -29.02
C GLU A 387 3.89 5.84 -27.68
N SER A 388 2.81 6.14 -26.96
CA SER A 388 2.83 6.83 -25.68
C SER A 388 3.08 5.88 -24.50
N ILE A 389 3.06 4.57 -24.73
CA ILE A 389 3.27 3.57 -23.67
C ILE A 389 4.72 3.11 -23.64
N ALA A 390 5.33 3.22 -22.45
CA ALA A 390 6.65 2.67 -22.16
C ALA A 390 6.72 1.18 -22.49
N GLY A 391 7.79 0.74 -23.16
CA GLY A 391 7.93 -0.64 -23.66
C GLY A 391 7.73 -1.71 -22.58
N GLU A 392 8.16 -1.42 -21.35
CA GLU A 392 8.08 -2.31 -20.18
C GLU A 392 6.65 -2.60 -19.72
N LEU A 393 5.68 -1.77 -20.10
CA LEU A 393 4.28 -1.90 -19.71
C LEU A 393 3.47 -2.74 -20.70
N ARG A 394 4.07 -3.21 -21.80
CA ARG A 394 3.31 -3.82 -22.92
C ARG A 394 3.01 -5.30 -22.75
N ASP A 395 3.82 -6.03 -21.99
CA ASP A 395 3.81 -7.50 -22.03
C ASP A 395 2.70 -8.15 -21.18
N GLN A 396 2.19 -7.47 -20.15
CA GLN A 396 1.12 -7.96 -19.27
C GLN A 396 -0.09 -7.02 -19.29
N VAL A 397 -1.11 -7.43 -20.03
CA VAL A 397 -2.32 -6.63 -20.29
C VAL A 397 -3.36 -6.75 -19.17
N ASP A 398 -3.27 -7.76 -18.33
CA ASP A 398 -4.21 -8.09 -17.25
C ASP A 398 -3.74 -7.65 -15.86
N LEU A 399 -2.51 -7.12 -15.75
CA LEU A 399 -1.99 -6.51 -14.53
C LEU A 399 -2.61 -5.11 -14.32
N PRO A 400 -3.40 -4.86 -13.26
CA PRO A 400 -3.95 -3.54 -12.97
C PRO A 400 -2.85 -2.61 -12.48
N LEU A 401 -2.64 -1.48 -13.16
CA LEU A 401 -1.55 -0.55 -12.85
C LEU A 401 -1.97 0.75 -12.17
N ALA A 402 -3.28 1.01 -12.05
CA ALA A 402 -3.83 2.23 -11.47
C ALA A 402 -3.28 3.51 -12.13
N LEU A 403 -2.95 3.46 -13.42
CA LEU A 403 -2.33 4.58 -14.13
C LEU A 403 -3.29 5.76 -14.26
N GLY A 404 -4.61 5.54 -14.21
CA GLY A 404 -5.60 6.60 -14.14
C GLY A 404 -5.52 7.43 -12.86
N TRP A 405 -5.47 6.77 -11.70
CA TRP A 405 -5.24 7.45 -10.42
C TRP A 405 -3.89 8.17 -10.39
N LEU A 406 -2.82 7.49 -10.81
CA LEU A 406 -1.46 8.04 -10.84
C LEU A 406 -1.38 9.30 -11.72
N GLY A 407 -1.93 9.26 -12.94
CA GLY A 407 -1.92 10.40 -13.86
C GLY A 407 -2.83 11.56 -13.46
N SER A 408 -3.71 11.37 -12.48
CA SER A 408 -4.64 12.42 -12.01
C SER A 408 -4.14 13.18 -10.78
N ALA A 409 -3.01 12.76 -10.20
CA ALA A 409 -2.36 13.45 -9.09
C ALA A 409 -1.49 14.64 -9.55
N GLU A 410 -1.15 14.73 -10.83
CA GLU A 410 -0.40 15.86 -11.39
C GLU A 410 -1.32 17.07 -11.66
N PRO A 411 -0.98 18.29 -11.22
CA PRO A 411 -1.65 19.49 -11.73
C PRO A 411 -1.28 19.68 -13.21
N ALA A 412 -2.30 19.76 -14.06
CA ALA A 412 -2.16 19.94 -15.51
C ALA A 412 -1.09 20.98 -15.86
N ARG A 413 0.06 20.52 -16.37
CA ARG A 413 1.12 21.40 -16.91
C ARG A 413 0.52 22.21 -18.05
N VAL A 414 0.57 23.53 -17.92
CA VAL A 414 0.34 24.47 -19.01
C VAL A 414 1.41 24.18 -20.07
N GLU A 415 0.97 23.79 -21.26
CA GLU A 415 1.80 23.58 -22.44
C GLU A 415 2.59 24.87 -22.73
N HIS A 416 3.92 24.83 -22.59
CA HIS A 416 4.80 25.84 -23.16
C HIS A 416 5.51 25.27 -24.37
N GLU A 417 5.24 25.91 -25.51
CA GLU A 417 5.78 25.68 -26.83
C GLU A 417 7.33 25.75 -26.85
N GLU A 418 7.91 24.81 -27.59
CA GLU A 418 9.17 24.85 -28.33
C GLU A 418 10.42 25.54 -27.73
N SER A 419 11.48 24.72 -27.55
CA SER A 419 12.78 25.08 -28.11
C SER A 419 13.61 23.83 -28.38
N THR A 420 13.84 23.59 -29.67
CA THR A 420 14.76 22.63 -30.25
C THR A 420 16.22 23.00 -29.97
N SER A 421 17.05 22.01 -29.68
CA SER A 421 18.45 22.00 -30.12
C SER A 421 18.99 20.57 -30.11
N ASP A 422 19.08 19.99 -31.30
CA ASP A 422 20.01 18.92 -31.64
C ASP A 422 21.45 19.40 -31.39
N GLU A 423 22.27 18.58 -30.75
CA GLU A 423 23.67 18.41 -31.15
C GLU A 423 24.16 17.01 -30.74
N SER A 424 24.40 16.19 -31.76
CA SER A 424 24.96 14.84 -31.66
C SER A 424 26.49 14.91 -31.55
N ALA A 425 27.11 14.02 -30.75
CA ALA A 425 28.40 13.42 -31.13
C ALA A 425 28.72 12.16 -30.33
N GLU A 426 29.09 11.12 -31.09
CA GLU A 426 29.54 9.77 -30.75
C GLU A 426 30.73 9.72 -29.78
N LEU A 427 30.85 8.59 -29.06
CA LEU A 427 32.06 7.83 -28.64
C LEU A 427 31.54 6.76 -27.65
N GLY A 428 31.80 5.45 -27.68
CA GLY A 428 32.67 4.56 -28.44
C GLY A 428 32.79 3.29 -27.57
N ALA A 429 32.34 2.14 -28.07
CA ALA A 429 32.32 0.88 -27.32
C ALA A 429 33.72 0.24 -27.23
N ILE A 430 34.15 -0.20 -26.04
CA ILE A 430 35.29 -1.12 -25.80
C ILE A 430 34.95 -2.04 -24.59
N PRO A 431 35.32 -3.34 -24.61
CA PRO A 431 34.67 -4.39 -23.81
C PRO A 431 35.28 -4.61 -22.42
N SER A 432 34.44 -5.15 -21.51
CA SER A 432 34.78 -5.55 -20.14
C SER A 432 35.84 -6.66 -20.06
N PRO A 433 36.78 -6.58 -19.11
CA PRO A 433 37.44 -7.76 -18.54
C PRO A 433 36.81 -8.11 -17.18
N ARG A 434 36.32 -9.35 -17.08
CA ARG A 434 35.99 -10.02 -15.81
C ARG A 434 37.29 -10.47 -15.14
N PHE A 435 37.56 -10.05 -13.90
CA PHE A 435 38.35 -10.84 -12.93
C PHE A 435 37.94 -10.51 -11.48
N ALA A 436 37.39 -11.55 -10.82
CA ALA A 436 37.42 -11.88 -9.39
C ALA A 436 37.37 -10.76 -8.32
N GLU A 437 36.16 -10.45 -7.82
CA GLU A 437 35.93 -9.65 -6.59
C GLU A 437 35.20 -10.45 -5.49
N ALA A 438 35.21 -11.78 -5.53
CA ALA A 438 34.43 -12.59 -4.58
C ALA A 438 34.97 -12.59 -3.13
N ASP A 439 36.25 -12.27 -2.91
CA ASP A 439 36.88 -12.38 -1.59
C ASP A 439 37.13 -11.02 -0.89
N THR A 440 36.76 -9.90 -1.52
CA THR A 440 36.92 -8.54 -0.93
C THR A 440 35.59 -7.94 -0.45
N GLU A 441 34.44 -8.45 -0.91
CA GLU A 441 33.11 -8.01 -0.48
C GLU A 441 32.80 -8.40 0.98
N GLU A 442 33.20 -9.59 1.45
CA GLU A 442 32.88 -10.10 2.80
C GLU A 442 33.51 -9.27 3.94
N LEU A 443 34.68 -8.66 3.72
CA LEU A 443 35.34 -7.80 4.72
C LEU A 443 34.78 -6.37 4.76
N LEU A 444 34.07 -5.93 3.71
CA LEU A 444 33.47 -4.60 3.63
C LEU A 444 31.99 -4.57 4.03
N GLU A 445 31.32 -5.72 4.13
CA GLU A 445 29.95 -5.85 4.68
C GLU A 445 29.88 -5.48 6.17
N GLN A 446 30.97 -5.64 6.92
CA GLN A 446 31.03 -5.27 8.35
C GLN A 446 31.19 -3.75 8.60
N SER A 447 31.57 -2.96 7.59
CA SER A 447 31.94 -1.54 7.76
C SER A 447 30.77 -0.54 7.70
N ASP A 448 29.61 -0.94 7.14
CA ASP A 448 28.42 -0.09 7.04
C ASP A 448 27.37 -0.39 8.11
N GLY A 449 27.46 -1.50 8.87
CA GLY A 449 26.69 -1.72 10.10
C GLY A 449 25.15 -1.63 10.00
N VAL A 450 24.58 -1.54 8.79
CA VAL A 450 23.13 -1.46 8.57
C VAL A 450 22.58 -2.88 8.53
N VAL A 451 22.45 -3.51 9.69
CA VAL A 451 21.65 -4.74 9.81
C VAL A 451 20.20 -4.32 9.71
N ALA A 452 19.60 -4.52 8.54
CA ALA A 452 18.18 -4.34 8.37
C ALA A 452 17.44 -5.24 9.37
N ARG A 453 16.47 -4.69 10.11
CA ARG A 453 15.72 -5.41 11.14
C ARG A 453 14.40 -5.86 10.55
N ASP A 454 14.21 -7.16 10.37
CA ASP A 454 12.93 -7.71 9.94
C ASP A 454 12.07 -8.15 11.12
N ARG A 455 10.76 -7.98 10.94
CA ARG A 455 9.73 -8.59 11.76
C ARG A 455 8.59 -9.02 10.86
N TRP A 456 7.95 -10.11 11.23
CA TRP A 456 6.62 -10.39 10.69
C TRP A 456 5.66 -9.33 11.24
N VAL A 457 4.95 -8.66 10.34
CA VAL A 457 3.82 -7.78 10.71
C VAL A 457 2.57 -8.62 10.89
N ASP A 458 2.44 -9.65 10.06
CA ASP A 458 1.47 -10.74 10.11
C ASP A 458 2.15 -12.01 9.55
N ASP A 459 1.41 -13.10 9.33
CA ASP A 459 1.96 -14.39 8.88
C ASP A 459 2.49 -14.41 7.43
N THR A 460 2.19 -13.37 6.63
CA THR A 460 2.51 -13.28 5.19
C THR A 460 3.31 -12.04 4.82
N THR A 461 3.29 -11.02 5.68
CA THR A 461 3.93 -9.73 5.47
C THR A 461 5.18 -9.62 6.33
N LEU A 462 6.32 -9.61 5.66
CA LEU A 462 7.59 -9.26 6.26
C LEU A 462 7.78 -7.76 6.12
N ALA A 463 7.94 -7.06 7.24
CA ALA A 463 8.45 -5.70 7.24
C ALA A 463 9.89 -5.68 7.73
N TRP A 464 10.73 -4.90 7.07
CA TRP A 464 12.08 -4.65 7.53
C TRP A 464 12.44 -3.18 7.45
N GLN A 465 13.25 -2.75 8.41
CA GLN A 465 13.75 -1.39 8.46
C GLN A 465 15.19 -1.34 7.99
N PHE A 466 15.53 -0.34 7.20
CA PHE A 466 16.90 -0.06 6.79
C PHE A 466 17.11 1.46 6.68
N TYR A 467 18.39 1.85 6.63
CA TYR A 467 18.78 3.23 6.40
C TYR A 467 19.36 3.38 5.00
N LEU A 468 18.99 4.46 4.31
CA LEU A 468 19.50 4.72 2.97
C LEU A 468 20.99 5.10 3.06
N GLY A 469 21.87 4.25 2.53
CA GLY A 469 23.31 4.49 2.48
C GLY A 469 23.75 4.86 1.06
N PRO A 470 24.98 5.38 0.88
CA PRO A 470 25.47 5.74 -0.46
C PRO A 470 25.57 4.55 -1.41
N ARG A 471 25.80 3.34 -0.89
CA ARG A 471 25.81 2.11 -1.71
C ARG A 471 24.41 1.78 -2.25
N HIS A 472 23.38 1.96 -1.43
CA HIS A 472 21.98 1.78 -1.83
C HIS A 472 21.55 2.86 -2.83
N SER A 473 21.91 4.12 -2.55
CA SER A 473 21.61 5.27 -3.40
C SER A 473 22.31 5.18 -4.77
N ARG A 474 23.63 4.97 -4.83
CA ARG A 474 24.39 4.90 -6.09
C ARG A 474 24.22 3.59 -6.84
N GLY A 475 24.11 2.48 -6.13
CA GLY A 475 23.94 1.15 -6.72
C GLY A 475 22.51 0.89 -7.18
N GLY A 476 21.56 1.73 -6.79
CA GLY A 476 20.15 1.53 -7.04
C GLY A 476 19.61 0.22 -6.47
N VAL A 477 19.95 -0.03 -5.20
CA VAL A 477 19.64 -1.29 -4.52
C VAL A 477 18.79 -1.03 -3.28
N LEU A 478 17.75 -1.85 -3.08
CA LEU A 478 17.03 -1.96 -1.82
C LEU A 478 17.56 -3.19 -1.05
N PRO A 479 18.15 -2.99 0.14
CA PRO A 479 18.75 -4.06 0.93
C PRO A 479 17.66 -4.92 1.59
N LEU A 480 17.83 -6.24 1.55
CA LEU A 480 16.97 -7.21 2.21
C LEU A 480 17.69 -7.82 3.43
N THR A 481 16.93 -8.22 4.46
CA THR A 481 17.51 -9.07 5.50
C THR A 481 17.70 -10.50 4.96
N PRO A 482 18.61 -11.30 5.53
CA PRO A 482 18.77 -12.70 5.12
C PRO A 482 17.45 -13.48 5.15
N LYS A 483 16.61 -13.21 6.16
CA LYS A 483 15.29 -13.80 6.31
C LYS A 483 14.32 -13.36 5.22
N VAL A 484 14.23 -12.06 4.92
CA VAL A 484 13.40 -11.56 3.81
C VAL A 484 13.84 -12.13 2.46
N ALA A 485 15.15 -12.19 2.22
CA ALA A 485 15.69 -12.75 0.99
C ALA A 485 15.45 -14.27 0.86
N GLU A 486 15.46 -15.01 1.97
CA GLU A 486 15.13 -16.44 1.98
C GLU A 486 13.66 -16.69 1.64
N GLU A 487 12.75 -15.94 2.25
CA GLU A 487 11.31 -16.04 2.02
C GLU A 487 10.93 -15.59 0.59
N MET A 488 11.55 -14.51 0.09
CA MET A 488 11.40 -14.10 -1.32
C MET A 488 11.89 -15.17 -2.29
N ARG A 489 12.98 -15.88 -1.97
CA ARG A 489 13.51 -16.94 -2.83
C ARG A 489 12.64 -18.19 -2.82
N ALA A 490 11.85 -18.40 -1.78
CA ALA A 490 10.90 -19.52 -1.71
C ALA A 490 9.70 -19.32 -2.65
N VAL A 491 9.32 -18.07 -2.92
CA VAL A 491 8.10 -17.73 -3.67
C VAL A 491 8.39 -17.19 -5.07
N LEU A 492 9.48 -16.43 -5.25
CA LEU A 492 9.81 -15.78 -6.51
C LEU A 492 10.88 -16.56 -7.28
N PRO A 493 10.79 -16.62 -8.62
CA PRO A 493 11.86 -17.17 -9.42
C PRO A 493 13.14 -16.31 -9.27
N PRO A 494 14.33 -16.90 -9.47
CA PRO A 494 15.56 -16.12 -9.62
C PRO A 494 15.37 -15.10 -10.75
N GLU A 495 15.76 -13.84 -10.50
CA GLU A 495 15.51 -12.71 -11.42
C GLU A 495 14.04 -12.28 -11.54
N GLY A 496 13.18 -12.65 -10.58
CA GLY A 496 11.79 -12.21 -10.51
C GLY A 496 11.66 -10.68 -10.45
N ASP A 497 10.78 -10.15 -11.30
CA ASP A 497 10.44 -8.74 -11.30
C ASP A 497 9.36 -8.43 -10.26
N LEU A 498 9.56 -7.34 -9.54
CA LEU A 498 8.68 -6.83 -8.49
C LEU A 498 8.45 -5.34 -8.71
N GLN A 499 7.40 -4.83 -8.09
CA GLN A 499 7.10 -3.41 -8.04
C GLN A 499 7.53 -2.85 -6.69
N LEU A 500 8.33 -1.78 -6.69
CA LEU A 500 8.66 -1.03 -5.48
C LEU A 500 7.86 0.27 -5.44
N ASP A 501 7.03 0.41 -4.40
CA ASP A 501 6.26 1.59 -4.09
C ASP A 501 6.92 2.38 -2.96
N ILE A 502 7.49 3.54 -3.28
CA ILE A 502 8.11 4.46 -2.34
C ILE A 502 7.09 5.53 -1.89
N SER A 503 6.92 5.66 -0.58
CA SER A 503 6.09 6.70 0.05
C SER A 503 6.96 7.64 0.89
N HIS A 504 6.85 8.94 0.63
CA HIS A 504 7.56 10.00 1.35
C HIS A 504 6.58 11.09 1.80
N PRO A 505 5.89 10.92 2.95
CA PRO A 505 4.78 11.78 3.36
C PRO A 505 5.15 13.26 3.42
N GLY A 506 4.32 14.16 2.88
CA GLY A 506 4.59 15.60 2.87
C GLY A 506 5.47 16.09 1.72
N THR A 507 5.99 15.18 0.90
CA THR A 507 6.76 15.50 -0.30
C THR A 507 6.17 14.79 -1.51
N GLU A 508 5.92 15.53 -2.57
CA GLU A 508 5.48 14.97 -3.85
C GLU A 508 6.69 14.33 -4.55
N LEU A 509 6.64 13.02 -4.73
CA LEU A 509 7.66 12.28 -5.48
C LEU A 509 7.28 12.23 -6.96
N ASP A 510 8.28 12.30 -7.84
CA ASP A 510 8.11 11.97 -9.25
C ASP A 510 7.47 10.56 -9.36
N PRO A 511 6.43 10.37 -10.19
CA PRO A 511 5.81 9.07 -10.41
C PRO A 511 6.82 7.94 -10.72
N ALA A 512 7.90 8.24 -11.45
CA ALA A 512 8.96 7.28 -11.77
C ALA A 512 9.78 6.87 -10.53
N HIS A 513 9.94 7.77 -9.56
CA HIS A 513 10.63 7.47 -8.29
C HIS A 513 9.67 6.87 -7.25
N ARG A 514 8.37 7.18 -7.34
CA ARG A 514 7.35 6.67 -6.43
C ARG A 514 7.05 5.21 -6.67
N ARG A 515 7.04 4.77 -7.92
CA ARG A 515 6.64 3.42 -8.28
C ARG A 515 7.53 2.91 -9.40
N GLN A 516 8.40 1.96 -9.07
CA GLN A 516 9.48 1.53 -9.94
C GLN A 516 9.62 0.01 -9.99
N ARG A 517 9.99 -0.52 -11.15
CA ARG A 517 10.26 -1.94 -11.33
C ARG A 517 11.61 -2.27 -10.71
N VAL A 518 11.64 -3.31 -9.90
CA VAL A 518 12.85 -3.80 -9.26
C VAL A 518 13.03 -5.28 -9.53
N ARG A 519 14.28 -5.73 -9.66
CA ARG A 519 14.60 -7.13 -9.93
C ARG A 519 15.19 -7.78 -8.71
N PHE A 520 14.66 -8.95 -8.34
CA PHE A 520 15.18 -9.77 -7.26
C PHE A 520 16.26 -10.74 -7.78
N ASP A 521 17.50 -10.59 -7.32
CA ASP A 521 18.61 -11.47 -7.73
C ASP A 521 18.79 -12.70 -6.80
N GLY A 522 17.86 -12.91 -5.87
CA GLY A 522 17.96 -13.94 -4.84
C GLY A 522 18.57 -13.44 -3.52
N ARG A 523 19.11 -12.22 -3.45
CA ARG A 523 19.68 -11.62 -2.23
C ARG A 523 19.25 -10.17 -2.01
N ARG A 524 19.07 -9.39 -3.06
CA ARG A 524 18.78 -7.95 -3.03
C ARG A 524 17.79 -7.58 -4.14
N LEU A 525 17.19 -6.40 -4.02
CA LEU A 525 16.37 -5.80 -5.08
C LEU A 525 17.16 -4.72 -5.80
N HIS A 526 17.29 -4.84 -7.12
CA HIS A 526 18.05 -3.92 -7.97
C HIS A 526 17.13 -3.08 -8.85
N GLY A 527 17.66 -1.99 -9.41
CA GLY A 527 16.92 -1.09 -10.32
C GLY A 527 16.18 0.05 -9.61
N VAL A 528 16.52 0.30 -8.34
CA VAL A 528 15.92 1.33 -7.51
C VAL A 528 16.52 2.70 -7.83
N GLN A 529 15.70 3.61 -8.33
CA GLN A 529 15.98 5.04 -8.42
C GLN A 529 15.47 5.70 -7.13
N TRP A 530 16.41 6.15 -6.29
CA TRP A 530 16.08 6.81 -5.04
C TRP A 530 15.76 8.30 -5.30
N PRO A 531 14.63 8.84 -4.80
CA PRO A 531 14.32 10.25 -4.97
C PRO A 531 15.36 11.16 -4.31
N ASP A 532 15.69 12.29 -4.95
CA ASP A 532 16.64 13.29 -4.40
C ASP A 532 16.19 13.88 -3.06
N SER A 533 14.88 13.85 -2.77
CA SER A 533 14.33 14.27 -1.47
C SER A 533 14.67 13.30 -0.33
N MET A 534 15.08 12.07 -0.63
CA MET A 534 15.51 11.08 0.35
C MET A 534 17.01 11.19 0.62
N PHE A 535 17.35 11.88 1.71
CA PHE A 535 18.74 12.09 2.12
C PHE A 535 19.41 10.80 2.65
N LEU A 536 20.74 10.74 2.56
CA LEU A 536 21.52 9.64 3.11
C LEU A 536 21.38 9.58 4.64
N GLY A 537 21.01 8.42 5.16
CA GLY A 537 20.70 8.19 6.57
C GLY A 537 19.23 8.23 6.90
N ILE A 538 18.33 8.57 5.96
CA ILE A 538 16.88 8.47 6.18
C ILE A 538 16.49 7.02 6.52
N ARG A 539 15.60 6.87 7.51
CA ARG A 539 15.02 5.59 7.90
C ARG A 539 13.86 5.23 7.00
N LEU A 540 13.93 4.07 6.38
CA LEU A 540 12.86 3.51 5.57
C LEU A 540 12.36 2.22 6.20
N THR A 541 11.04 2.07 6.22
CA THR A 541 10.37 0.81 6.54
C THR A 541 9.87 0.22 5.23
N ALA A 542 10.43 -0.91 4.83
CA ALA A 542 9.93 -1.71 3.73
C ALA A 542 9.01 -2.83 4.22
N SER A 543 8.06 -3.23 3.39
CA SER A 543 7.19 -4.38 3.61
C SER A 543 6.95 -5.12 2.30
N TRP A 544 6.96 -6.44 2.37
CA TRP A 544 6.65 -7.33 1.27
C TRP A 544 5.77 -8.47 1.76
N CYS A 545 4.74 -8.80 0.98
CA CYS A 545 3.83 -9.90 1.25
C CYS A 545 4.14 -11.05 0.30
N ALA A 546 4.19 -12.28 0.81
CA ALA A 546 4.53 -13.48 0.03
C ALA A 546 3.67 -13.61 -1.26
N ASP A 547 2.37 -13.30 -1.17
CA ASP A 547 1.43 -13.37 -2.32
C ASP A 547 1.40 -12.11 -3.18
N SER A 548 2.30 -11.16 -2.92
CA SER A 548 2.34 -9.88 -3.61
C SER A 548 3.62 -9.72 -4.42
N PHE A 549 3.46 -9.21 -5.64
CA PHE A 549 4.57 -8.73 -6.44
C PHE A 549 4.98 -7.30 -6.07
N GLN A 550 4.46 -6.75 -4.96
CA GLN A 550 4.72 -5.39 -4.51
C GLN A 550 5.53 -5.35 -3.22
N VAL A 551 6.56 -4.50 -3.23
CA VAL A 551 7.35 -4.08 -2.08
C VAL A 551 6.99 -2.63 -1.80
N LYS A 552 6.55 -2.30 -0.60
CA LYS A 552 6.27 -0.92 -0.20
C LYS A 552 7.39 -0.42 0.68
N ALA A 553 7.97 0.74 0.42
CA ALA A 553 8.99 1.39 1.25
C ALA A 553 8.51 2.79 1.66
N THR A 554 8.45 3.06 2.96
CA THR A 554 7.92 4.32 3.49
C THR A 554 8.90 4.99 4.44
N SER A 555 9.09 6.30 4.29
CA SER A 555 9.79 7.12 5.29
C SER A 555 8.83 7.60 6.38
N THR A 556 9.31 7.73 7.61
CA THR A 556 8.49 8.21 8.73
C THR A 556 8.87 9.64 9.10
N ALA A 557 7.90 10.52 9.26
CA ALA A 557 8.14 11.92 9.63
C ALA A 557 8.48 12.05 11.12
N LEU A 558 9.31 13.03 11.46
CA LEU A 558 9.56 13.42 12.85
C LEU A 558 8.39 14.24 13.40
N GLU A 559 8.04 14.02 14.67
CA GLU A 559 7.04 14.82 15.39
C GLU A 559 7.45 16.30 15.48
N THR A 560 8.74 16.54 15.68
CA THR A 560 9.35 17.88 15.67
C THR A 560 10.52 17.85 14.68
N PRO A 561 10.49 18.65 13.60
CA PRO A 561 11.61 18.76 12.69
C PRO A 561 12.85 19.23 13.42
N VAL A 562 13.99 18.75 12.97
CA VAL A 562 15.27 19.11 13.57
C VAL A 562 16.17 19.79 12.56
N ASP A 563 16.97 20.73 13.03
CA ASP A 563 18.01 21.38 12.26
C ASP A 563 19.37 20.73 12.56
N VAL A 564 20.03 20.32 11.47
CA VAL A 564 21.40 19.81 11.47
C VAL A 564 22.24 20.73 10.60
N GLU A 565 23.00 21.61 11.23
CA GLU A 565 23.90 22.56 10.55
C GLU A 565 23.22 23.43 9.47
N GLY A 566 22.01 23.91 9.76
CA GLY A 566 21.19 24.70 8.85
C GLY A 566 20.40 23.87 7.83
N ILE A 567 20.54 22.54 7.85
CA ILE A 567 19.76 21.60 7.03
C ILE A 567 18.58 21.11 7.87
N PRO A 568 17.35 21.45 7.50
CA PRO A 568 16.21 21.05 8.28
C PRO A 568 15.71 19.66 7.86
N ILE A 569 15.73 18.72 8.80
CA ILE A 569 15.37 17.32 8.66
C ILE A 569 13.95 17.09 9.21
N ASP A 570 13.06 16.64 8.33
CA ASP A 570 11.65 16.39 8.64
C ASP A 570 11.33 14.90 8.90
N TYR A 571 12.28 13.99 8.69
CA TYR A 571 12.05 12.53 8.70
C TYR A 571 13.04 11.80 9.60
N GLU A 572 12.62 10.66 10.13
CA GLU A 572 13.47 9.81 10.98
C GLU A 572 14.73 9.38 10.24
N PHE A 573 15.85 9.35 10.97
CA PHE A 573 17.17 9.10 10.39
C PHE A 573 18.12 8.43 11.38
N ASP A 574 19.20 7.86 10.85
CA ASP A 574 20.35 7.39 11.64
C ASP A 574 21.43 8.48 11.67
N ALA A 575 21.69 9.00 12.87
CA ALA A 575 22.65 10.07 13.11
C ALA A 575 24.08 9.72 12.69
N ALA A 576 24.50 8.46 12.84
CA ALA A 576 25.85 8.05 12.46
C ALA A 576 26.01 7.87 10.94
N VAL A 577 24.95 7.45 10.22
CA VAL A 577 24.95 7.47 8.74
C VAL A 577 24.98 8.92 8.28
N LEU A 578 24.11 9.76 8.84
CA LEU A 578 24.07 11.18 8.50
C LEU A 578 25.42 11.84 8.76
N LEU A 579 26.02 11.72 9.94
CA LEU A 579 27.35 12.27 10.27
C LEU A 579 28.46 11.83 9.31
N ARG A 580 28.41 10.57 8.83
CA ARG A 580 29.40 10.03 7.90
C ARG A 580 29.33 10.70 6.52
N TYR A 581 28.15 11.20 6.12
CA TYR A 581 27.87 11.69 4.77
C TYR A 581 27.37 13.14 4.70
N LEU A 582 27.19 13.82 5.84
CA LEU A 582 26.88 15.25 5.95
C LEU A 582 28.06 16.11 5.48
N ALA A 583 29.28 15.58 5.64
CA ALA A 583 30.51 16.25 5.20
C ALA A 583 30.76 15.95 3.71
N ASP A 584 30.45 16.91 2.84
CA ASP A 584 30.82 16.81 1.43
C ASP A 584 32.37 16.88 1.31
N PRO A 585 33.05 15.85 0.77
CA PRO A 585 34.52 15.83 0.69
C PRO A 585 35.11 16.87 -0.28
N VAL A 586 34.28 17.66 -0.97
CA VAL A 586 34.69 18.58 -2.04
C VAL A 586 35.13 19.95 -1.51
N ASP A 587 34.72 20.33 -0.29
CA ASP A 587 35.05 21.62 0.35
C ASP A 587 36.19 21.53 1.39
N LEU A 588 37.03 20.49 1.34
CA LEU A 588 38.33 20.54 2.02
C LEU A 588 39.24 21.51 1.24
N GLU A 589 39.01 22.82 1.36
CA GLU A 589 40.09 23.77 1.14
C GLU A 589 41.27 23.27 1.97
N ASP A 590 42.40 23.01 1.32
CA ASP A 590 43.60 22.53 2.01
C ASP A 590 44.08 23.64 2.94
N THR A 591 43.59 23.62 4.19
CA THR A 591 43.86 24.68 5.17
C THR A 591 45.34 24.71 5.58
N GLY A 592 46.16 23.76 5.11
CA GLY A 592 47.55 23.57 5.52
C GLY A 592 47.70 23.10 6.96
N GLU A 593 46.59 22.84 7.66
CA GLU A 593 46.58 22.38 9.04
C GLU A 593 46.55 20.85 9.12
N VAL A 594 47.28 20.32 10.10
CA VAL A 594 47.38 18.88 10.34
C VAL A 594 46.09 18.33 10.96
N LEU A 595 45.38 19.14 11.75
CA LEU A 595 44.15 18.77 12.42
C LEU A 595 43.23 19.99 12.57
N SER A 596 42.06 19.93 11.95
CA SER A 596 40.96 20.90 12.03
C SER A 596 39.63 20.14 12.08
N MET A 597 38.51 20.79 12.41
CA MET A 597 37.19 20.12 12.41
C MET A 597 36.82 19.48 11.06
N PRO A 598 37.04 20.14 9.89
CA PRO A 598 36.83 19.50 8.60
C PRO A 598 37.69 18.26 8.37
N VAL A 599 38.98 18.31 8.74
CA VAL A 599 39.89 17.17 8.63
C VAL A 599 39.46 16.02 9.54
N LEU A 600 39.06 16.35 10.78
CA LEU A 600 38.57 15.38 11.75
C LEU A 600 37.27 14.72 11.26
N ARG A 601 36.29 15.48 10.76
CA ARG A 601 35.07 14.94 10.13
C ARG A 601 35.40 14.04 8.93
N GLY A 602 36.38 14.42 8.10
CA GLY A 602 36.89 13.59 6.99
C GLY A 602 37.64 12.33 7.44
N MET A 603 38.16 12.28 8.66
CA MET A 603 38.70 11.06 9.27
C MET A 603 37.58 10.20 9.83
N PHE A 604 36.58 10.77 10.51
CA PHE A 604 35.39 10.04 10.98
C PHE A 604 34.56 9.45 9.83
N SER A 605 34.48 10.14 8.70
CA SER A 605 33.77 9.61 7.53
C SER A 605 34.45 8.37 6.94
N ARG A 606 35.80 8.31 6.99
CA ARG A 606 36.60 7.21 6.44
C ARG A 606 36.90 6.09 7.44
N LEU A 607 37.11 6.42 8.71
CA LEU A 607 37.67 5.53 9.73
C LEU A 607 36.81 5.42 10.99
N GLY A 608 35.74 6.20 11.09
CA GLY A 608 34.82 6.16 12.23
C GLY A 608 34.14 4.81 12.32
N LEU A 609 34.22 4.19 13.50
CA LEU A 609 33.58 2.92 13.85
C LEU A 609 32.30 3.18 14.65
N ARG A 610 31.37 2.22 14.66
CA ARG A 610 30.13 2.26 15.45
C ARG A 610 30.26 1.38 16.69
N VAL A 611 29.68 1.80 17.81
CA VAL A 611 29.53 0.93 19.00
C VAL A 611 28.12 0.36 19.03
N GLY A 612 28.02 -0.94 18.80
CA GLY A 612 26.75 -1.65 18.86
C GLY A 612 25.71 -1.17 17.86
N GLN A 613 24.51 -1.75 17.93
CA GLN A 613 23.41 -1.41 17.04
C GLN A 613 22.68 -0.14 17.50
N GLY A 614 22.65 0.90 16.66
CA GLY A 614 21.79 2.07 16.85
C GLY A 614 22.35 3.18 17.75
N ALA A 615 23.62 3.13 18.16
CA ALA A 615 24.25 4.26 18.83
C ALA A 615 24.44 5.42 17.84
N PRO A 616 24.03 6.66 18.18
CA PRO A 616 24.07 7.81 17.27
C PRO A 616 25.47 8.41 17.10
N GLU A 617 26.52 7.65 17.39
CA GLU A 617 27.89 8.14 17.59
C GLU A 617 28.89 7.34 16.75
N LEU A 618 29.87 8.04 16.19
CA LEU A 618 31.04 7.44 15.55
C LEU A 618 32.24 7.58 16.49
N PHE A 619 33.13 6.61 16.52
CA PHE A 619 34.36 6.71 17.30
C PHE A 619 35.60 6.37 16.47
N VAL A 620 36.72 7.00 16.80
CA VAL A 620 38.04 6.65 16.27
C VAL A 620 38.98 6.42 17.45
N PRO A 621 39.60 5.24 17.57
CA PRO A 621 40.61 4.99 18.60
C PRO A 621 41.74 6.01 18.51
N LEU A 622 42.25 6.49 19.65
CA LEU A 622 43.31 7.50 19.68
C LEU A 622 44.54 7.08 18.88
N THR A 623 44.89 5.79 18.92
CA THR A 623 46.01 5.21 18.15
C THR A 623 45.82 5.37 16.64
N THR A 624 44.61 5.13 16.14
CA THR A 624 44.23 5.34 14.74
C THR A 624 44.27 6.82 14.39
N LEU A 625 43.72 7.68 15.25
CA LEU A 625 43.72 9.13 15.03
C LEU A 625 45.15 9.70 14.92
N VAL A 626 46.02 9.37 15.89
CA VAL A 626 47.42 9.83 15.90
C VAL A 626 48.16 9.36 14.65
N ARG A 627 47.93 8.12 14.22
CA ARG A 627 48.54 7.58 13.00
C ARG A 627 48.16 8.40 11.77
N GLU A 628 46.87 8.68 11.59
CA GLU A 628 46.39 9.45 10.44
C GLU A 628 46.87 10.90 10.45
N VAL A 629 46.85 11.55 11.61
CA VAL A 629 47.37 12.91 11.78
C VAL A 629 48.87 12.95 11.47
N THR A 630 49.62 11.92 11.87
CA THR A 630 51.06 11.79 11.57
C THR A 630 51.31 11.57 10.08
N THR A 631 50.55 10.68 9.44
CA THR A 631 50.64 10.42 7.99
C THR A 631 50.31 11.67 7.18
N ARG A 632 49.29 12.43 7.61
CA ARG A 632 48.94 13.71 6.99
C ARG A 632 50.05 14.75 7.18
N ALA A 633 50.58 14.92 8.39
CA ALA A 633 51.68 15.86 8.65
C ALA A 633 52.88 15.61 7.71
N GLN A 634 53.19 14.33 7.48
CA GLN A 634 54.23 13.92 6.54
C GLN A 634 53.88 14.27 5.08
N SER A 635 52.63 14.05 4.65
CA SER A 635 52.21 14.36 3.27
C SER A 635 52.21 15.85 2.95
N ILE A 636 51.93 16.72 3.93
CA ILE A 636 51.98 18.19 3.79
C ILE A 636 53.29 18.81 4.29
N CYS A 637 54.32 18.00 4.58
CA CYS A 637 55.67 18.43 4.93
C CYS A 637 55.78 19.36 6.16
N VAL A 638 54.92 19.15 7.16
CA VAL A 638 54.98 19.83 8.48
C VAL A 638 55.55 18.89 9.55
N PRO A 639 56.08 19.42 10.68
CA PRO A 639 56.60 18.60 11.77
C PRO A 639 55.56 17.61 12.30
N VAL A 640 55.95 16.36 12.49
CA VAL A 640 55.07 15.32 13.05
C VAL A 640 54.67 15.70 14.48
N PRO A 641 53.38 15.87 14.78
CA PRO A 641 52.93 16.24 16.11
C PRO A 641 53.13 15.08 17.10
N THR A 642 53.42 15.41 18.35
CA THR A 642 53.43 14.41 19.44
C THR A 642 52.00 13.99 19.79
N VAL A 643 51.81 12.81 20.40
CA VAL A 643 50.49 12.35 20.88
C VAL A 643 49.82 13.42 21.77
N GLN A 644 50.61 14.07 22.64
CA GLN A 644 50.12 15.15 23.52
C GLN A 644 49.64 16.37 22.73
N ALA A 645 50.34 16.75 21.65
CA ALA A 645 49.92 17.84 20.79
C ALA A 645 48.61 17.51 20.04
N VAL A 646 48.44 16.26 19.58
CA VAL A 646 47.17 15.79 18.99
C VAL A 646 46.04 15.83 20.01
N CYS A 647 46.25 15.32 21.22
CA CYS A 647 45.23 15.35 22.27
C CYS A 647 44.84 16.77 22.70
N ALA A 648 45.83 17.68 22.79
CA ALA A 648 45.58 19.09 23.10
C ALA A 648 44.77 19.76 22.00
N ALA A 649 45.13 19.54 20.73
CA ALA A 649 44.41 20.11 19.58
C ALA A 649 42.97 19.58 19.48
N VAL A 650 42.74 18.27 19.65
CA VAL A 650 41.36 17.74 19.75
C VAL A 650 40.63 18.35 20.95
N GLY A 651 41.31 18.53 22.10
CA GLY A 651 40.73 19.17 23.28
C GLY A 651 40.30 20.63 23.06
N GLU A 652 40.96 21.35 22.15
CA GLU A 652 40.52 22.69 21.71
C GLU A 652 39.28 22.61 20.80
N LEU A 653 39.17 21.58 19.96
CA LEU A 653 37.99 21.34 19.10
C LEU A 653 36.75 20.86 19.88
N VAL A 654 36.94 20.18 21.02
CA VAL A 654 35.87 19.72 21.93
C VAL A 654 35.08 20.89 22.56
N ALA A 655 35.56 22.13 22.45
CA ALA A 655 34.94 23.32 23.03
C ALA A 655 34.01 24.10 22.08
N GLU A 656 33.83 23.67 20.83
CA GLU A 656 32.95 24.37 19.88
C GLU A 656 31.47 24.05 20.12
N GLU A 657 30.68 25.09 20.37
CA GLU A 657 29.22 24.99 20.42
C GLU A 657 28.66 24.77 19.01
N GLY A 658 28.05 23.60 18.79
CA GLY A 658 27.46 23.26 17.49
C GLY A 658 26.62 21.98 17.54
N THR A 659 25.95 21.70 16.42
CA THR A 659 25.08 20.52 16.23
C THR A 659 25.87 19.21 16.15
N VAL A 660 27.14 19.25 15.75
CA VAL A 660 28.06 18.11 15.78
C VAL A 660 29.05 18.33 16.91
N ARG A 661 29.15 17.38 17.84
CA ARG A 661 30.04 17.48 19.00
C ARG A 661 31.14 16.44 18.94
N VAL A 662 32.32 16.85 19.38
CA VAL A 662 33.47 15.97 19.56
C VAL A 662 33.66 15.80 21.06
N ASP A 663 33.70 14.55 21.52
CA ASP A 663 33.93 14.20 22.92
C ASP A 663 35.08 13.20 23.03
N TRP A 664 35.73 13.20 24.20
CA TRP A 664 36.59 12.09 24.60
C TRP A 664 35.77 11.05 25.33
N ARG A 665 35.93 9.77 24.99
CA ARG A 665 35.37 8.65 25.75
C ARG A 665 36.35 7.49 25.87
N VAL A 666 36.24 6.74 26.95
CA VAL A 666 36.96 5.47 27.11
C VAL A 666 36.00 4.35 26.71
N LEU A 667 36.39 3.59 25.69
CA LEU A 667 35.69 2.38 25.24
C LEU A 667 36.16 1.21 26.09
N LEU A 668 35.24 0.54 26.78
CA LEU A 668 35.52 -0.69 27.50
C LEU A 668 35.06 -1.88 26.65
N SER A 669 35.96 -2.82 26.37
CA SER A 669 35.64 -4.05 25.65
C SER A 669 35.24 -5.15 26.61
N ASN A 670 34.09 -5.78 26.38
CA ASN A 670 33.55 -6.92 27.11
C ASN A 670 33.44 -8.15 26.18
N ASP A 671 33.38 -9.37 26.75
CA ASP A 671 33.36 -10.66 26.01
C ASP A 671 32.18 -10.81 25.04
N ASP A 672 31.11 -10.03 25.22
CA ASP A 672 29.88 -10.07 24.44
C ASP A 672 29.82 -9.05 23.28
N GLY A 673 30.89 -8.25 23.08
CA GLY A 673 30.97 -7.24 22.04
C GLY A 673 30.06 -6.01 22.28
N GLN A 674 29.39 -5.93 23.42
CA GLN A 674 28.64 -4.74 23.86
C GLN A 674 29.55 -3.92 24.79
N GLY A 675 30.39 -3.08 24.20
CA GLY A 675 31.26 -2.20 24.98
C GLY A 675 30.48 -1.09 25.68
N ASP A 676 30.82 -0.82 26.94
CA ASP A 676 30.30 0.31 27.72
C ASP A 676 31.23 1.53 27.61
N TRP A 677 30.65 2.73 27.71
CA TRP A 677 31.39 3.99 27.64
C TRP A 677 31.54 4.65 29.00
N LEU A 678 32.72 5.23 29.25
CA LEU A 678 32.93 6.16 30.36
C LEU A 678 33.46 7.50 29.86
N THR A 679 32.94 8.59 30.43
CA THR A 679 33.45 9.93 30.19
C THR A 679 34.72 10.14 31.03
N PRO A 680 35.90 10.27 30.42
CA PRO A 680 37.13 10.50 31.16
C PRO A 680 37.10 11.92 31.76
N ARG A 681 37.37 12.04 33.06
CA ARG A 681 37.44 13.34 33.74
C ARG A 681 38.88 13.82 33.85
N ARG A 682 39.12 15.07 33.42
CA ARG A 682 40.41 15.73 33.54
C ARG A 682 40.63 16.14 35.00
N ARG A 683 41.61 15.56 35.69
CA ARG A 683 42.07 16.10 36.99
C ARG A 683 43.01 17.29 36.76
N CYS A 684 42.90 18.27 37.64
CA CYS A 684 43.78 19.43 37.68
C CYS A 684 45.11 19.08 38.38
N GLU A 685 45.92 18.18 37.82
CA GLU A 685 47.32 17.97 38.23
C GLU A 685 48.22 17.81 36.99
N PRO A 686 49.56 18.02 37.11
CA PRO A 686 50.47 18.13 35.95
C PRO A 686 50.69 16.82 35.20
N ASP A 687 50.33 15.69 35.82
CA ASP A 687 50.44 14.37 35.22
C ASP A 687 49.07 13.96 34.65
N TRP A 688 49.03 13.72 33.34
CA TRP A 688 47.82 13.44 32.54
C TRP A 688 47.17 12.08 32.85
N GLU A 689 46.85 11.78 34.11
CA GLU A 689 46.08 10.57 34.45
C GLU A 689 44.58 10.82 34.28
N TRP A 690 44.02 10.22 33.22
CA TRP A 690 42.58 10.13 33.01
C TRP A 690 42.02 8.95 33.82
N GLN A 691 41.16 9.22 34.80
CA GLN A 691 40.41 8.16 35.50
C GLN A 691 38.98 8.08 34.97
N ALA A 692 38.50 6.84 34.78
CA ALA A 692 37.14 6.53 34.38
C ALA A 692 36.35 6.04 35.60
N ASP A 693 35.26 6.71 35.98
CA ASP A 693 34.40 6.28 37.09
C ASP A 693 33.45 5.16 36.60
N SER A 694 33.83 3.89 36.77
CA SER A 694 32.99 2.76 36.35
C SER A 694 31.72 2.60 37.20
N CYS A 695 30.56 2.41 36.56
CA CYS A 695 29.32 2.00 37.21
C CYS A 695 29.05 0.47 37.11
N SER A 696 29.92 -0.30 36.47
CA SER A 696 29.71 -1.73 36.22
C SER A 696 30.33 -2.62 37.32
N ARG A 697 29.71 -3.78 37.59
CA ARG A 697 30.16 -4.75 38.62
C ARG A 697 31.17 -5.78 38.10
N ALA A 698 31.59 -5.71 36.83
CA ALA A 698 32.52 -6.66 36.20
C ALA A 698 33.74 -5.93 35.62
N GLU A 699 34.93 -6.54 35.72
CA GLU A 699 36.18 -5.99 35.18
C GLU A 699 36.21 -6.12 33.64
N PRO A 700 36.47 -5.03 32.89
CA PRO A 700 36.54 -5.05 31.43
C PRO A 700 37.84 -5.70 30.92
N ILE A 701 37.80 -6.26 29.71
CA ILE A 701 38.90 -7.05 29.10
C ILE A 701 39.98 -6.14 28.50
N ALA A 702 39.57 -5.01 27.93
CA ALA A 702 40.46 -3.98 27.41
C ALA A 702 39.78 -2.61 27.48
N ALA A 703 40.57 -1.54 27.59
CA ALA A 703 40.08 -0.17 27.57
C ALA A 703 40.90 0.67 26.58
N ASP A 704 40.21 1.34 25.66
CA ASP A 704 40.82 2.22 24.66
C ASP A 704 40.25 3.63 24.76
N LEU A 705 41.13 4.64 24.78
CA LEU A 705 40.71 6.03 24.66
C LEU A 705 40.34 6.32 23.19
N ALA A 706 39.15 6.83 22.96
CA ALA A 706 38.63 7.16 21.64
C ALA A 706 38.11 8.60 21.60
N VAL A 707 38.23 9.20 20.43
CA VAL A 707 37.49 10.42 20.10
C VAL A 707 36.15 9.99 19.54
N VAL A 708 35.08 10.59 20.03
CA VAL A 708 33.70 10.30 19.65
C VAL A 708 33.11 11.52 18.97
N LEU A 709 32.46 11.31 17.83
CA LEU A 709 31.69 12.30 17.10
C LEU A 709 30.21 11.97 17.26
N SER A 710 29.45 12.89 17.84
CA SER A 710 28.02 12.74 18.10
C SER A 710 27.22 13.86 17.43
N LEU A 711 25.97 13.56 17.09
CA LEU A 711 25.04 14.54 16.55
C LEU A 711 24.03 14.95 17.62
N HIS A 712 23.93 16.24 17.86
CA HIS A 712 23.00 16.89 18.78
C HIS A 712 22.10 17.86 18.00
N PRO A 713 21.12 17.33 17.25
CA PRO A 713 20.20 18.16 16.47
C PRO A 713 19.45 19.15 17.35
N SER A 714 19.24 20.36 16.84
CA SER A 714 18.41 21.38 17.50
C SER A 714 16.99 21.39 16.90
N PRO A 715 15.94 21.78 17.63
CA PRO A 715 14.61 21.94 17.02
C PRO A 715 14.67 22.96 15.88
N ALA A 716 14.10 22.63 14.72
CA ALA A 716 14.04 23.58 13.62
C ALA A 716 12.96 24.64 13.88
N ASP A 717 13.26 25.90 13.55
CA ASP A 717 12.34 27.05 13.73
C ASP A 717 11.30 27.13 12.59
N ARG A 718 10.74 25.97 12.21
CA ARG A 718 9.71 25.82 11.16
C ARG A 718 8.79 24.62 11.44
N PRO A 719 7.52 24.66 10.97
CA PRO A 719 6.65 23.49 11.05
C PRO A 719 7.15 22.35 10.17
N CYS A 720 6.79 21.11 10.55
CA CYS A 720 7.06 19.91 9.75
C CYS A 720 6.37 20.03 8.39
N ARG A 721 7.08 19.64 7.32
CA ARG A 721 6.49 19.54 5.97
C ARG A 721 5.55 18.35 5.83
N ALA A 722 5.72 17.34 6.68
CA ALA A 722 4.81 16.20 6.76
C ALA A 722 3.57 16.53 7.60
N PRO A 723 2.38 15.99 7.27
CA PRO A 723 1.19 16.16 8.07
C PRO A 723 1.44 15.62 9.50
N ALA A 724 1.02 16.39 10.51
CA ALA A 724 1.16 16.00 11.91
C ALA A 724 0.40 14.69 12.16
N LEU A 725 1.05 13.76 12.85
CA LEU A 725 0.51 12.42 13.20
C LEU A 725 -0.74 12.46 14.10
N ASP A 726 -1.23 13.63 14.51
CA ASP A 726 -2.31 13.79 15.47
C ASP A 726 -3.45 14.70 14.98
N SER A 727 -4.41 14.09 14.27
CA SER A 727 -5.81 14.49 14.36
C SER A 727 -6.65 13.34 14.91
N GLY A 728 -6.36 12.96 16.17
CA GLY A 728 -7.39 12.70 17.16
C GLY A 728 -7.32 11.39 17.93
N VAL A 729 -6.47 11.30 18.96
CA VAL A 729 -6.90 11.03 20.36
C VAL A 729 -5.89 11.68 21.31
N SER A 730 -6.17 12.87 21.82
CA SER A 730 -5.46 13.35 23.01
C SER A 730 -6.12 12.77 24.25
N ARG A 731 -5.33 12.06 25.06
CA ARG A 731 -5.66 11.69 26.43
C ARG A 731 -5.89 12.96 27.26
N SER A 732 -7.13 13.36 27.47
CA SER A 732 -7.65 13.76 28.79
C SER A 732 -9.10 14.22 28.66
N ASP A 733 -9.92 13.69 29.57
CA ASP A 733 -11.31 14.06 29.78
C ASP A 733 -11.45 15.52 30.25
N GLU A 734 -12.64 16.07 29.97
CA GLU A 734 -13.21 17.32 30.47
C GLU A 734 -13.04 18.59 29.60
N ASP A 735 -14.18 19.29 29.46
CA ASP A 735 -14.32 20.65 28.96
C ASP A 735 -14.50 20.89 27.46
N PHE A 736 -15.46 20.13 26.93
CA PHE A 736 -16.65 20.72 26.33
C PHE A 736 -17.04 22.03 27.07
N LEU A 737 -17.12 23.16 26.36
CA LEU A 737 -17.72 24.48 26.74
C LEU A 737 -16.73 25.64 27.00
N ARG A 738 -16.43 26.43 25.95
CA ARG A 738 -16.69 27.90 25.90
C ARG A 738 -16.30 28.51 24.54
N ARG A 739 -17.32 28.83 23.75
CA ARG A 739 -17.28 29.24 22.34
C ARG A 739 -17.21 30.76 22.16
N GLY A 740 -16.28 31.21 21.29
CA GLY A 740 -16.12 32.57 20.78
C GLY A 740 -14.65 32.94 20.60
N HIS A 741 -14.25 33.44 19.42
CA HIS A 741 -12.87 33.82 19.12
C HIS A 741 -12.78 35.20 18.45
N LEU A 742 -11.64 35.87 18.60
CA LEU A 742 -11.35 37.16 17.99
C LEU A 742 -10.84 36.94 16.56
N ARG A 743 -11.31 37.74 15.61
CA ARG A 743 -10.86 37.66 14.20
C ARG A 743 -10.51 39.05 13.69
N SER A 744 -9.45 39.14 12.89
CA SER A 744 -9.09 40.36 12.16
C SER A 744 -9.87 40.40 10.86
N LEU A 745 -10.59 41.50 10.61
CA LEU A 745 -11.32 41.71 9.36
C LEU A 745 -10.85 42.99 8.65
N PRO A 746 -10.80 43.01 7.30
CA PRO A 746 -10.16 44.10 6.57
C PRO A 746 -10.92 45.43 6.59
N SER A 747 -12.17 45.46 7.04
CA SER A 747 -12.98 46.70 7.10
C SER A 747 -13.88 46.73 8.34
N GLY A 748 -13.71 47.77 9.17
CA GLY A 748 -14.37 47.87 10.46
C GLY A 748 -15.88 48.05 10.34
N ARG A 749 -16.66 47.26 11.10
CA ARG A 749 -18.09 47.54 11.35
C ARG A 749 -18.48 47.34 12.81
N SER A 750 -19.46 48.17 13.19
CA SER A 750 -20.21 48.26 14.46
C SER A 750 -19.39 48.53 15.73
N PRO A 751 -19.48 49.74 16.31
CA PRO A 751 -18.90 50.06 17.62
C PRO A 751 -19.27 49.05 18.71
N LYS A 752 -20.47 48.44 18.63
CA LYS A 752 -20.92 47.39 19.56
C LYS A 752 -20.05 46.12 19.51
N GLN A 753 -19.62 45.67 18.33
CA GLN A 753 -18.76 44.48 18.22
C GLN A 753 -17.34 44.74 18.68
N ARG A 754 -16.86 45.97 18.51
CA ARG A 754 -15.58 46.40 19.08
C ARG A 754 -15.65 46.52 20.60
N GLU A 755 -16.75 47.00 21.14
CA GLU A 755 -16.96 47.04 22.60
C GLU A 755 -17.01 45.62 23.20
N LEU A 756 -17.60 44.65 22.48
CA LEU A 756 -17.55 43.23 22.85
C LEU A 756 -16.15 42.62 22.75
N ALA A 757 -15.38 42.96 21.70
CA ALA A 757 -13.99 42.52 21.57
C ALA A 757 -13.11 43.06 22.69
N ILE A 758 -13.28 44.34 23.06
CA ILE A 758 -12.61 44.97 24.18
C ILE A 758 -13.02 44.30 25.51
N ARG A 759 -14.31 44.02 25.71
CA ARG A 759 -14.80 43.31 26.91
C ARG A 759 -14.24 41.89 27.01
N TYR A 760 -14.23 41.14 25.91
CA TYR A 760 -13.68 39.79 25.86
C TYR A 760 -12.17 39.79 26.11
N ALA A 761 -11.44 40.69 25.46
CA ALA A 761 -10.00 40.82 25.68
C ALA A 761 -9.66 41.18 27.13
N LYS A 762 -10.41 42.09 27.78
CA LYS A 762 -10.28 42.31 29.22
C LYS A 762 -10.53 41.04 30.04
N SER A 763 -11.52 40.24 29.65
CA SER A 763 -11.87 39.01 30.38
C SER A 763 -10.79 37.93 30.30
N ILE A 764 -9.95 37.95 29.26
CA ILE A 764 -8.78 37.09 29.11
C ILE A 764 -7.47 37.79 29.49
N GLY A 765 -7.54 38.96 30.14
CA GLY A 765 -6.38 39.66 30.70
C GLY A 765 -5.57 40.54 29.74
N LEU A 766 -6.05 40.79 28.52
CA LEU A 766 -5.39 41.66 27.54
C LEU A 766 -5.78 43.14 27.72
N ASP A 767 -4.81 44.05 27.62
CA ASP A 767 -5.04 45.50 27.65
C ASP A 767 -5.79 45.95 26.37
N PRO A 768 -6.99 46.52 26.48
CA PRO A 768 -7.74 47.02 25.32
C PRO A 768 -6.99 47.99 24.41
N ALA A 769 -6.04 48.75 24.96
CA ALA A 769 -5.32 49.77 24.21
C ALA A 769 -4.39 49.15 23.14
N THR A 770 -3.98 47.89 23.31
CA THR A 770 -3.12 47.18 22.35
C THR A 770 -3.91 46.46 21.26
N ILE A 771 -5.23 46.43 21.36
CA ILE A 771 -6.10 45.75 20.39
C ILE A 771 -6.32 46.65 19.18
N SER A 772 -5.77 46.21 18.04
CA SER A 772 -5.92 46.88 16.74
C SER A 772 -7.38 47.27 16.45
N PRO A 773 -7.65 48.48 15.88
CA PRO A 773 -8.97 48.97 15.44
C PRO A 773 -9.82 47.97 14.65
N GLN A 774 -9.17 47.01 13.99
CA GLN A 774 -9.75 46.10 13.02
C GLN A 774 -10.12 44.72 13.59
N ILE A 775 -9.78 44.45 14.85
CA ILE A 775 -10.13 43.19 15.53
C ILE A 775 -11.55 43.30 16.11
N THR A 776 -12.40 42.34 15.79
CA THR A 776 -13.79 42.26 16.28
C THR A 776 -14.08 40.91 16.92
N TYR A 777 -15.13 40.87 17.75
CA TYR A 777 -15.60 39.66 18.41
C TYR A 777 -16.70 39.00 17.58
N VAL A 778 -16.45 37.77 17.13
CA VAL A 778 -17.43 36.96 16.39
C VAL A 778 -17.98 35.90 17.33
N SER A 779 -19.24 36.07 17.75
CA SER A 779 -19.97 34.97 18.37
C SER A 779 -20.32 33.96 17.30
N GLU A 780 -20.04 32.68 17.51
CA GLU A 780 -20.66 31.62 16.71
C GLU A 780 -22.17 31.82 16.77
N SER A 781 -22.77 32.14 15.62
CA SER A 781 -24.21 32.26 15.50
C SER A 781 -24.82 30.89 15.74
N GLY A 782 -25.31 30.65 16.95
CA GLY A 782 -26.25 29.57 17.22
C GLY A 782 -27.40 29.68 16.24
N SER A 783 -27.72 28.57 15.59
CA SER A 783 -28.90 28.45 14.74
C SER A 783 -30.12 28.99 15.49
N SER A 784 -30.70 30.06 14.96
CA SER A 784 -31.97 30.59 15.42
C SER A 784 -33.02 29.49 15.31
N ALA A 785 -33.47 28.96 16.46
CA ALA A 785 -34.63 28.11 16.56
C ALA A 785 -35.86 28.83 15.97
N ARG A 786 -36.28 28.46 14.75
CA ARG A 786 -37.62 28.74 14.25
C ARG A 786 -38.61 27.84 15.00
N LYS A 787 -39.11 28.31 16.15
CA LYS A 787 -40.35 27.80 16.74
C LYS A 787 -41.51 28.13 15.78
N ARG A 788 -42.16 27.10 15.21
CA ARG A 788 -43.52 27.24 14.69
C ARG A 788 -44.45 27.49 15.87
N SER A 789 -45.07 28.66 15.90
CA SER A 789 -46.16 29.00 16.81
C SER A 789 -47.40 28.19 16.45
N VAL A 790 -47.97 27.52 17.45
CA VAL A 790 -49.36 27.08 17.50
C VAL A 790 -50.26 28.30 17.25
N HIS A 791 -51.19 28.20 16.30
CA HIS A 791 -52.32 29.11 16.20
C HIS A 791 -53.41 28.65 17.17
N SER A 792 -53.80 29.54 18.08
CA SER A 792 -55.13 29.57 18.67
C SER A 792 -55.65 31.01 18.67
N VAL A 793 -56.73 31.20 17.89
CA VAL A 793 -57.92 32.04 18.14
C VAL A 793 -57.73 33.54 18.35
N GLY A 794 -58.40 34.32 17.49
CA GLY A 794 -58.61 35.76 17.60
C GLY A 794 -58.91 36.37 16.24
#